data_AF-A0A1V5I5S0-F1
#
_entry.id   AF-A0A1V5I5S0-F1
#
_cell.length_a   1.000
_cell.length_b   1.000
_cell.length_c   1.000
_cell.angle_alpha   90.00
_cell.angle_beta   90.00
_cell.angle_gamma   90.00
#
_symmetry.space_group_name_H-M   'P 1'
#
loop_
_entity.id
_entity.type
_entity.pdbx_description
1 polymer ?
#
loop_
_entity_poly.entity_id
_entity_poly.type
_entity_poly.pdbx_seq_one_letter_code
_entity_poly.pdbx_strand_id
1 'polypeptide(L)'
;MQRVTNVMVQGLMLSDMHNNLSRLLEYQHQLATGKKHSRPSDHPIDVTRELSLQTTLLENTQYIRNQDDAMTWLANTDVAFNQMMDVAHRIRELTIYAGNGALGPGETQAIAAEINELQEEMRNIANYSVEGRFLLSGLATGVRPFERDEKGNVVYMGNTGKVQYEVERGAVGNVSFHGREAFPLEYASNTLTSVEVPIDFLWKGRDEIVQIKVGDRAVKVHLNEDWVDRNINGSVDVTDYNRFRDHGEVRGMTLDDIARQIEESMDMGDVSRLISVKVDKDYNNGTQRLVFQSHTGEPIQVTSWPETDRLQQFQSITGLSHDPAWVATDGTLRIYVPGGLDVTVDVNAGETLQSIADKINANVQGIEARLSPPDVATGEVRLVVSSNKVGFQFNMDLTGGAQDIFVAGATDPVVTLASEESLRPVDHSHIDFSTLMGMETTLKSRQFADGETFATGAGLHLHFESGKNVSELKIDGGANLTIDQLAERIKQVAGDWLEVVVQEDHTETGLDTSENIEKTTKRLILRPKDNEPLVVIDKNASNHAMDLGFSTAIHGKGGTGAVFPDFLCLDRNMAARVQVTVGGKEFTVKLYPEDVAVNPLATPMVADQAKVVEQIVKQVNSAAGEALLGWTALETGANPQVSIYAKNGEALRIVDMPIGDPAWTPSYTAGIAMQMGIASGITSGPVLESTTPGPGTIRIESLGRTVDVDISAGDNPVAVADKIRKAAGSWLDIAYFDPAKPNAANNVMLNIAAKDGAPVSIFDVSGSVASTLTIDNAIRGTADVSAWSLDLVNPANNLLTIEVDGYSHTIDLNAIFDSNDSPGGTIDIEDVVAAINARFQGMDVKAQLVDDGVSGEQYLVLTSPRGYAIQDVTVSGGAPAYAALFGTALPTTPSRAGSPSARYNQNIVVRTASDTKRTDFFGVLENLANSVTAEDRIGLSNTMLGQVDQFIDNLLRCRTSGGAMLKRYENNQARFKQNGVHMTELYSKVSDIDLAETSTKFAMAQAVYQSSLAVIAKIVQPTLVDFLR
;
A
#
# COMPACT_ATOMS: atom_id res chain seq x y z
N MET A 1 110.01 0.02 -29.11
CA MET A 1 109.92 0.91 -27.93
C MET A 1 109.76 2.33 -28.42
N GLN A 2 108.56 2.92 -28.27
CA GLN A 2 108.33 4.34 -28.55
C GLN A 2 109.14 5.19 -27.56
N ARG A 3 109.73 6.27 -28.06
CA ARG A 3 110.58 7.19 -27.30
C ARG A 3 109.68 8.11 -26.45
N VAL A 4 109.70 7.91 -25.13
CA VAL A 4 109.00 8.77 -24.16
C VAL A 4 109.71 10.13 -24.10
N THR A 5 109.00 11.24 -24.33
CA THR A 5 109.54 12.61 -24.27
C THR A 5 109.36 13.21 -22.87
N ASN A 6 110.20 14.18 -22.48
CA ASN A 6 110.12 14.86 -21.18
C ASN A 6 108.73 15.50 -20.93
N VAL A 7 108.09 15.99 -22.00
CA VAL A 7 106.71 16.52 -21.98
C VAL A 7 105.68 15.45 -21.62
N MET A 8 105.87 14.19 -22.05
CA MET A 8 104.99 13.07 -21.71
C MET A 8 105.12 12.64 -20.23
N VAL A 9 106.34 12.71 -19.66
CA VAL A 9 106.60 12.43 -18.23
C VAL A 9 106.04 13.52 -17.33
N GLN A 10 106.23 14.79 -17.70
CA GLN A 10 105.66 15.93 -16.98
C GLN A 10 104.13 15.93 -17.03
N GLY A 11 103.54 15.59 -18.19
CA GLY A 11 102.09 15.40 -18.34
C GLY A 11 101.53 14.24 -17.50
N LEU A 12 102.24 13.11 -17.45
CA LEU A 12 101.87 11.96 -16.60
C LEU A 12 101.91 12.33 -15.11
N MET A 13 102.96 13.00 -14.65
CA MET A 13 103.10 13.40 -13.23
C MET A 13 102.10 14.47 -12.79
N LEU A 14 101.80 15.45 -13.64
CA LEU A 14 100.74 16.43 -13.36
C LEU A 14 99.36 15.76 -13.32
N SER A 15 99.11 14.80 -14.22
CA SER A 15 97.91 13.96 -14.17
C SER A 15 97.82 13.19 -12.85
N ASP A 16 98.91 12.54 -12.41
CA ASP A 16 98.95 11.81 -11.14
C ASP A 16 98.76 12.72 -9.91
N MET A 17 99.31 13.93 -9.93
CA MET A 17 99.09 14.92 -8.87
C MET A 17 97.63 15.39 -8.83
N HIS A 18 97.02 15.67 -9.98
CA HIS A 18 95.61 16.01 -10.07
C HIS A 18 94.72 14.85 -9.62
N ASN A 19 95.09 13.60 -9.93
CA ASN A 19 94.41 12.40 -9.45
C ASN A 19 94.50 12.25 -7.92
N ASN A 20 95.67 12.50 -7.33
CA ASN A 20 95.86 12.44 -5.88
C ASN A 20 95.15 13.58 -5.14
N LEU A 21 95.18 14.80 -5.69
CA LEU A 21 94.42 15.94 -5.14
C LEU A 21 92.92 15.66 -5.19
N SER A 22 92.43 15.08 -6.29
CA SER A 22 91.02 14.73 -6.46
C SER A 22 90.58 13.71 -5.40
N ARG A 23 91.39 12.66 -5.13
CA ARG A 23 91.13 11.67 -4.08
C ARG A 23 91.14 12.28 -2.67
N LEU A 24 92.06 13.21 -2.40
CA LEU A 24 92.12 13.92 -1.12
C LEU A 24 90.86 14.75 -0.90
N LEU A 25 90.45 15.54 -1.91
CA LEU A 25 89.23 16.34 -1.86
C LEU A 25 87.99 15.47 -1.73
N GLU A 26 87.95 14.30 -2.36
CA GLU A 26 86.85 13.35 -2.23
C GLU A 26 86.71 12.82 -0.79
N TYR A 27 87.79 12.35 -0.17
CA TYR A 27 87.75 11.93 1.24
C TYR A 27 87.45 13.08 2.20
N GLN A 28 87.95 14.29 1.91
CA GLN A 28 87.58 15.49 2.67
C GLN A 28 86.08 15.76 2.58
N HIS A 29 85.50 15.66 1.38
CA HIS A 29 84.07 15.84 1.17
C HIS A 29 83.25 14.75 1.86
N GLN A 30 83.66 13.48 1.78
CA GLN A 30 83.01 12.36 2.48
C GLN A 30 83.05 12.54 4.00
N LEU A 31 84.18 12.97 4.58
CA LEU A 31 84.30 13.29 6.01
C LEU A 31 83.45 14.48 6.43
N ALA A 32 83.30 15.48 5.55
CA ALA A 32 82.48 16.66 5.82
C ALA A 32 80.97 16.37 5.74
N THR A 33 80.53 15.50 4.82
CA THR A 33 79.11 15.14 4.65
C THR A 33 78.68 13.95 5.50
N GLY A 34 79.62 13.14 5.99
CA GLY A 34 79.35 11.85 6.63
C GLY A 34 78.82 10.77 5.68
N LYS A 35 78.74 11.07 4.37
CA LYS A 35 78.19 10.18 3.35
C LYS A 35 79.28 9.67 2.43
N LYS A 36 79.19 8.39 2.10
CA LYS A 36 80.10 7.65 1.23
C LYS A 36 80.00 8.08 -0.23
N HIS A 37 78.81 8.45 -0.67
CA HIS A 37 78.54 8.91 -2.03
C HIS A 37 77.79 10.24 -2.00
N SER A 38 78.22 11.21 -2.81
CA SER A 38 77.63 12.56 -2.84
C SER A 38 76.93 12.85 -4.17
N ARG A 39 77.34 12.17 -5.24
CA ARG A 39 76.79 12.32 -6.58
C ARG A 39 76.41 10.95 -7.15
N PRO A 40 75.35 10.87 -7.98
CA PRO A 40 75.01 9.64 -8.71
C PRO A 40 76.12 9.11 -9.62
N SER A 41 77.06 9.97 -10.03
CA SER A 41 78.23 9.60 -10.83
C SER A 41 79.30 8.82 -10.06
N ASP A 42 79.35 8.95 -8.73
CA ASP A 42 80.45 8.40 -7.90
C ASP A 42 80.34 6.88 -7.81
N HIS A 43 79.12 6.37 -7.58
CA HIS A 43 78.82 4.94 -7.59
C HIS A 43 77.35 4.67 -7.95
N PRO A 44 77.00 4.51 -9.24
CA PRO A 44 75.60 4.48 -9.68
C PRO A 44 74.77 3.31 -9.11
N ILE A 45 75.39 2.17 -8.77
CA ILE A 45 74.69 1.01 -8.20
C ILE A 45 74.30 1.26 -6.74
N ASP A 46 75.28 1.61 -5.90
CA ASP A 46 75.05 1.92 -4.48
C ASP A 46 74.12 3.14 -4.29
N VAL A 47 74.26 4.19 -5.13
CA VAL A 47 73.37 5.36 -5.05
C VAL A 47 71.93 5.03 -5.48
N THR A 48 71.73 4.20 -6.50
CA THR A 48 70.36 3.76 -6.87
C THR A 48 69.72 2.89 -5.78
N ARG A 49 70.52 2.05 -5.12
CA ARG A 49 70.08 1.29 -3.95
C ARG A 49 69.75 2.21 -2.77
N GLU A 50 70.61 3.19 -2.46
CA GLU A 50 70.40 4.19 -1.42
C GLU A 50 69.09 4.95 -1.64
N LEU A 51 68.86 5.46 -2.86
CA LEU A 51 67.64 6.17 -3.23
C LEU A 51 66.40 5.27 -3.09
N SER A 52 66.48 4.00 -3.53
CA SER A 52 65.40 3.05 -3.35
C SER A 52 65.08 2.77 -1.88
N LEU A 53 66.11 2.62 -1.04
CA LEU A 53 65.96 2.40 0.41
C LEU A 53 65.35 3.63 1.08
N GLN A 54 65.79 4.83 0.70
CA GLN A 54 65.28 6.10 1.21
C GLN A 54 63.80 6.30 0.85
N THR A 55 63.41 6.04 -0.40
CA THR A 55 62.00 6.08 -0.83
C THR A 55 61.17 5.09 -0.02
N THR A 56 61.67 3.86 0.17
CA THR A 56 60.94 2.84 0.95
C THR A 56 60.80 3.23 2.43
N LEU A 57 61.81 3.87 3.02
CA LEU A 57 61.75 4.40 4.39
C LEU A 57 60.73 5.54 4.53
N LEU A 58 60.64 6.42 3.52
CA LEU A 58 59.66 7.49 3.47
C LEU A 58 58.23 6.95 3.32
N GLU A 59 58.03 5.99 2.41
CA GLU A 59 56.76 5.27 2.24
C GLU A 59 56.35 4.57 3.56
N ASN A 60 57.27 3.85 4.21
CA ASN A 60 57.02 3.18 5.47
C ASN A 60 56.61 4.18 6.58
N THR A 61 57.29 5.32 6.68
CA THR A 61 56.94 6.38 7.64
C THR A 61 55.53 6.92 7.38
N GLN A 62 55.14 7.06 6.11
CA GLN A 62 53.77 7.46 5.75
C GLN A 62 52.75 6.38 6.12
N TYR A 63 53.05 5.10 5.89
CA TYR A 63 52.16 3.99 6.28
C TYR A 63 51.98 3.90 7.79
N ILE A 64 53.02 4.14 8.59
CA ILE A 64 52.91 4.19 10.05
C ILE A 64 51.96 5.31 10.49
N ARG A 65 52.05 6.51 9.90
CA ARG A 65 51.13 7.63 10.19
C ARG A 65 49.70 7.30 9.80
N ASN A 66 49.49 6.78 8.58
CA ASN A 66 48.16 6.36 8.14
C ASN A 66 47.55 5.29 9.06
N GLN A 67 48.37 4.40 9.63
CA GLN A 67 47.93 3.39 10.60
C GLN A 67 47.66 4.00 11.99
N ASP A 68 48.44 4.97 12.46
CA ASP A 68 48.15 5.71 13.71
C ASP A 68 46.81 6.45 13.61
N ASP A 69 46.56 7.11 12.48
CA ASP A 69 45.28 7.77 12.19
C ASP A 69 44.14 6.73 12.15
N ALA A 70 44.40 5.56 11.53
CA ALA A 70 43.42 4.48 11.48
C ALA A 70 43.06 3.94 12.86
N MET A 71 44.06 3.69 13.70
CA MET A 71 43.86 3.20 15.06
C MET A 71 43.12 4.24 15.92
N THR A 72 43.44 5.53 15.78
CA THR A 72 42.76 6.61 16.48
C THR A 72 41.29 6.70 16.08
N TRP A 73 41.00 6.60 14.78
CA TRP A 73 39.62 6.56 14.27
C TRP A 73 38.84 5.37 14.83
N LEU A 74 39.42 4.17 14.78
CA LEU A 74 38.79 2.94 15.27
C LEU A 74 38.60 2.95 16.79
N ALA A 75 39.56 3.47 17.55
CA ALA A 75 39.47 3.59 19.01
C ALA A 75 38.34 4.54 19.42
N ASN A 76 38.23 5.71 18.77
CA ASN A 76 37.12 6.63 19.03
C ASN A 76 35.76 6.04 18.64
N THR A 77 35.72 5.22 17.57
CA THR A 77 34.51 4.50 17.17
C THR A 77 34.12 3.41 18.18
N ASP A 78 35.09 2.68 18.74
CA ASP A 78 34.85 1.68 19.80
C ASP A 78 34.27 2.32 21.08
N VAL A 79 34.78 3.50 21.48
CA VAL A 79 34.23 4.27 22.60
C VAL A 79 32.77 4.64 22.35
N ALA A 80 32.45 5.16 21.15
CA ALA A 80 31.07 5.50 20.79
C ALA A 80 30.15 4.26 20.82
N PHE A 81 30.61 3.11 20.29
CA PHE A 81 29.83 1.87 20.35
C PHE A 81 29.63 1.35 21.78
N ASN A 82 30.60 1.51 22.67
CA ASN A 82 30.44 1.13 24.07
C ASN A 82 29.38 2.00 24.75
N GLN A 83 29.38 3.32 24.52
CA GLN A 83 28.34 4.21 25.03
C GLN A 83 26.95 3.87 24.48
N MET A 84 26.84 3.58 23.18
CA MET A 84 25.57 3.12 22.59
C MET A 84 25.09 1.80 23.21
N MET A 85 26.00 0.88 23.52
CA MET A 85 25.69 -0.38 24.18
C MET A 85 25.15 -0.18 25.61
N ASP A 86 25.73 0.75 26.37
CA ASP A 86 25.25 1.10 27.70
C ASP A 86 23.82 1.68 27.65
N VAL A 87 23.55 2.58 26.71
CA VAL A 87 22.20 3.14 26.48
C VAL A 87 21.21 2.05 26.05
N ALA A 88 21.61 1.14 25.15
CA ALA A 88 20.77 0.02 24.71
C ALA A 88 20.44 -0.95 25.86
N HIS A 89 21.39 -1.22 26.75
CA HIS A 89 21.13 -2.01 27.97
C HIS A 89 20.15 -1.30 28.91
N ARG A 90 20.26 0.02 29.09
CA ARG A 90 19.29 0.80 29.88
C ARG A 90 17.88 0.72 29.29
N ILE A 91 17.76 0.87 27.97
CA ILE A 91 16.49 0.71 27.25
C ILE A 91 15.91 -0.69 27.50
N ARG A 92 16.73 -1.73 27.38
CA ARG A 92 16.34 -3.11 27.66
C ARG A 92 15.80 -3.31 29.10
N GLU A 93 16.45 -2.71 30.09
CA GLU A 93 15.98 -2.74 31.48
C GLU A 93 14.60 -2.10 31.63
N LEU A 94 14.38 -0.95 31.00
CA LEU A 94 13.10 -0.25 31.00
C LEU A 94 12.01 -1.07 30.30
N THR A 95 12.32 -1.71 29.17
CA THR A 95 11.40 -2.61 28.45
C THR A 95 10.97 -3.79 29.33
N ILE A 96 11.91 -4.42 30.03
CA ILE A 96 11.62 -5.52 30.97
C ILE A 96 10.79 -5.02 32.15
N TYR A 97 11.10 -3.85 32.69
CA TYR A 97 10.35 -3.26 33.78
C TYR A 97 8.89 -2.93 33.38
N ALA A 98 8.71 -2.32 32.20
CA ALA A 98 7.40 -2.03 31.62
C ALA A 98 6.60 -3.31 31.30
N GLY A 99 7.27 -4.39 30.88
CA GLY A 99 6.64 -5.68 30.62
C GLY A 99 6.20 -6.46 31.87
N ASN A 100 6.87 -6.27 33.02
CA ASN A 100 6.71 -7.10 34.22
C ASN A 100 5.61 -6.66 35.21
N GLY A 101 5.10 -5.43 35.14
CA GLY A 101 4.40 -4.80 36.28
C GLY A 101 3.02 -4.20 36.01
N ALA A 102 2.18 -4.16 37.05
CA ALA A 102 0.94 -3.37 37.13
C ALA A 102 1.27 -1.88 37.35
N LEU A 103 1.92 -1.27 36.36
CA LEU A 103 2.27 0.16 36.37
C LEU A 103 1.01 1.01 36.19
N GLY A 104 0.96 2.16 36.83
CA GLY A 104 -0.09 3.15 36.59
C GLY A 104 0.18 3.98 35.32
N PRO A 105 -0.85 4.64 34.74
CA PRO A 105 -0.70 5.47 33.54
C PRO A 105 0.36 6.58 33.67
N GLY A 106 0.56 7.11 34.87
CA GLY A 106 1.60 8.12 35.14
C GLY A 106 3.02 7.54 35.13
N GLU A 107 3.19 6.28 35.52
CA GLU A 107 4.50 5.61 35.54
C GLU A 107 4.91 5.18 34.13
N THR A 108 3.98 4.68 33.32
CA THR A 108 4.23 4.31 31.92
C THR A 108 4.59 5.52 31.07
N GLN A 109 3.90 6.66 31.26
CA GLN A 109 4.27 7.92 30.62
C GLN A 109 5.68 8.40 31.01
N ALA A 110 6.07 8.25 32.28
CA ALA A 110 7.41 8.61 32.74
C ALA A 110 8.49 7.72 32.10
N ILE A 111 8.24 6.41 31.97
CA ILE A 111 9.16 5.47 31.30
C ILE A 111 9.28 5.80 29.81
N ALA A 112 8.16 6.08 29.13
CA ALA A 112 8.17 6.46 27.72
C ALA A 112 8.95 7.76 27.49
N ALA A 113 8.81 8.75 28.39
CA ALA A 113 9.61 9.97 28.36
C ALA A 113 11.11 9.67 28.57
N GLU A 114 11.47 8.76 29.48
CA GLU A 114 12.87 8.33 29.67
C GLU A 114 13.43 7.65 28.41
N ILE A 115 12.64 6.78 27.74
CA ILE A 115 13.04 6.14 26.48
C ILE A 115 13.27 7.17 25.37
N ASN A 116 12.43 8.21 25.28
CA ASN A 116 12.62 9.30 24.30
C ASN A 116 13.90 10.11 24.58
N GLU A 117 14.24 10.36 25.84
CA GLU A 117 15.51 11.01 26.21
C GLU A 117 16.72 10.11 25.88
N LEU A 118 16.64 8.81 26.14
CA LEU A 118 17.69 7.83 25.77
C LEU A 118 17.85 7.71 24.25
N GLN A 119 16.76 7.85 23.49
CA GLN A 119 16.81 7.95 22.03
C GLN A 119 17.63 9.17 21.59
N GLU A 120 17.42 10.32 22.23
CA GLU A 120 18.20 11.54 21.97
C GLU A 120 19.67 11.40 22.36
N GLU A 121 19.95 10.76 23.50
CA GLU A 121 21.31 10.44 23.92
C GLU A 121 22.01 9.53 22.88
N MET A 122 21.36 8.45 22.45
CA MET A 122 21.87 7.54 21.43
C MET A 122 22.12 8.26 20.10
N ARG A 123 21.22 9.15 19.68
CA ARG A 123 21.39 9.98 18.49
C ARG A 123 22.59 10.92 18.61
N ASN A 124 22.81 11.50 19.79
CA ASN A 124 23.95 12.38 20.05
C ASN A 124 25.28 11.60 20.01
N ILE A 125 25.32 10.39 20.56
CA ILE A 125 26.49 9.49 20.47
C ILE A 125 26.74 9.06 19.02
N ALA A 126 25.70 8.74 18.27
CA ALA A 126 25.81 8.39 16.85
C ALA A 126 26.32 9.56 15.99
N ASN A 127 26.08 10.80 16.43
CA ASN A 127 26.58 12.03 15.82
C ASN A 127 27.91 12.53 16.41
N TYR A 128 28.65 11.68 17.13
CA TYR A 128 29.95 12.04 17.68
C TYR A 128 30.94 12.44 16.57
N SER A 129 31.64 13.55 16.80
CA SER A 129 32.60 14.11 15.84
C SER A 129 33.98 14.23 16.48
N VAL A 130 35.01 13.91 15.70
CA VAL A 130 36.42 14.05 16.06
C VAL A 130 37.06 14.97 15.03
N GLU A 131 37.64 16.08 15.49
CA GLU A 131 38.26 17.09 14.61
C GLU A 131 37.33 17.62 13.50
N GLY A 132 36.02 17.72 13.79
CA GLY A 132 35.01 18.15 12.81
C GLY A 132 34.63 17.08 11.77
N ARG A 133 35.09 15.84 11.95
CA ARG A 133 34.71 14.68 11.12
C ARG A 133 33.79 13.75 11.91
N PHE A 134 32.64 13.44 11.34
CA PHE A 134 31.69 12.51 11.93
C PHE A 134 32.11 11.06 11.68
N LEU A 135 32.12 10.24 12.75
CA LEU A 135 32.64 8.88 12.69
C LEU A 135 31.76 7.92 11.88
N LEU A 136 30.43 8.14 11.89
CA LEU A 136 29.43 7.26 11.28
C LEU A 136 28.84 7.79 9.96
N SER A 137 29.42 8.82 9.34
CA SER A 137 28.87 9.41 8.10
C SER A 137 29.33 8.70 6.81
N GLY A 138 30.13 7.64 6.94
CA GLY A 138 30.81 7.00 5.82
C GLY A 138 31.90 7.90 5.21
N LEU A 139 31.98 7.97 3.88
CA LEU A 139 32.90 8.87 3.15
C LEU A 139 32.49 10.36 3.27
N ALA A 140 31.25 10.67 3.66
CA ALA A 140 30.75 12.04 3.78
C ALA A 140 31.07 12.64 5.17
N THR A 141 32.34 12.63 5.58
CA THR A 141 32.75 12.94 6.96
C THR A 141 32.37 14.34 7.47
N GLY A 142 32.02 15.28 6.60
CA GLY A 142 31.59 16.63 6.98
C GLY A 142 30.08 16.80 7.20
N VAL A 143 29.27 15.79 6.88
CA VAL A 143 27.80 15.82 7.02
C VAL A 143 27.41 15.09 8.31
N ARG A 144 26.47 15.66 9.07
CA ARG A 144 25.94 15.04 10.28
C ARG A 144 25.18 13.74 9.89
N PRO A 145 25.54 12.57 10.46
CA PRO A 145 24.96 11.29 10.06
C PRO A 145 23.45 11.18 10.29
N PHE A 146 22.95 11.61 11.46
CA PHE A 146 21.56 11.44 11.86
C PHE A 146 20.91 12.79 12.19
N GLU A 147 19.84 13.14 11.47
CA GLU A 147 19.08 14.37 11.64
C GLU A 147 17.58 14.07 11.70
N ARG A 148 16.79 14.91 12.39
CA ARG A 148 15.33 14.75 12.41
C ARG A 148 14.73 15.48 11.20
N ASP A 149 13.85 14.80 10.47
CA ASP A 149 13.04 15.38 9.40
C ASP A 149 11.92 16.28 9.96
N GLU A 150 11.21 17.03 9.11
CA GLU A 150 10.04 17.86 9.48
C GLU A 150 8.94 17.07 10.21
N LYS A 151 8.89 15.75 9.99
CA LYS A 151 7.99 14.80 10.65
C LYS A 151 8.53 14.23 11.96
N GLY A 152 9.67 14.73 12.46
CA GLY A 152 10.32 14.27 13.68
C GLY A 152 11.12 12.97 13.55
N ASN A 153 11.02 12.23 12.45
CA ASN A 153 11.74 10.96 12.26
C ASN A 153 13.25 11.16 12.09
N VAL A 154 14.07 10.28 12.66
CA VAL A 154 15.52 10.30 12.48
C VAL A 154 15.88 9.71 11.12
N VAL A 155 16.52 10.50 10.25
CA VAL A 155 16.95 10.10 8.91
C VAL A 155 18.47 10.11 8.82
N TYR A 156 19.02 9.07 8.18
CA TYR A 156 20.45 8.97 7.91
C TYR A 156 20.82 9.74 6.64
N MET A 157 21.65 10.78 6.79
CA MET A 157 22.15 11.66 5.72
C MET A 157 23.56 11.32 5.25
N GLY A 158 24.20 10.31 5.86
CA GLY A 158 25.52 9.82 5.45
C GLY A 158 25.47 8.90 4.23
N ASN A 159 26.64 8.47 3.74
CA ASN A 159 26.72 7.48 2.66
C ASN A 159 27.14 6.10 3.17
N THR A 160 27.10 5.10 2.29
CA THR A 160 27.48 3.70 2.58
C THR A 160 28.95 3.40 2.27
N GLY A 161 29.71 4.40 1.81
CA GLY A 161 31.13 4.24 1.51
C GLY A 161 31.97 4.18 2.79
N LYS A 162 33.02 3.35 2.79
CA LYS A 162 33.98 3.27 3.89
C LYS A 162 35.23 4.10 3.61
N VAL A 163 35.72 4.81 4.61
CA VAL A 163 37.01 5.50 4.56
C VAL A 163 38.12 4.44 4.51
N GLN A 164 39.01 4.61 3.53
CA GLN A 164 40.13 3.72 3.27
C GLN A 164 41.45 4.48 3.39
N TYR A 165 42.42 3.87 4.07
CA TYR A 165 43.79 4.35 4.07
C TYR A 165 44.71 3.34 3.41
N GLU A 166 45.71 3.83 2.68
CA GLU A 166 46.79 2.99 2.20
C GLU A 166 47.67 2.63 3.40
N VAL A 167 47.71 1.33 3.72
CA VAL A 167 48.39 0.82 4.93
C VAL A 167 49.62 0.00 4.59
N GLU A 168 49.77 -0.42 3.34
CA GLU A 168 50.95 -1.06 2.78
C GLU A 168 50.97 -0.76 1.26
N ARG A 169 52.12 -0.92 0.60
CA ARG A 169 52.29 -0.60 -0.82
C ARG A 169 51.27 -1.33 -1.69
N GLY A 170 50.33 -0.58 -2.25
CA GLY A 170 49.24 -1.11 -3.08
C GLY A 170 48.12 -1.83 -2.32
N ALA A 171 48.12 -1.78 -0.99
CA ALA A 171 47.08 -2.38 -0.15
C ALA A 171 46.35 -1.31 0.66
N VAL A 172 45.05 -1.14 0.36
CA VAL A 172 44.14 -0.27 1.09
C VAL A 172 43.42 -1.03 2.19
N GLY A 173 43.34 -0.43 3.38
CA GLY A 173 42.62 -0.95 4.53
C GLY A 173 41.39 -0.10 4.82
N ASN A 174 40.26 -0.74 5.14
CA ASN A 174 39.07 -0.06 5.64
C ASN A 174 39.28 0.38 7.09
N VAL A 175 38.82 1.58 7.44
CA VAL A 175 39.08 2.22 8.73
C VAL A 175 37.80 2.75 9.40
N SER A 176 36.74 3.00 8.64
CA SER A 176 35.48 3.50 9.18
C SER A 176 34.35 2.48 9.12
N PHE A 177 33.42 2.65 10.06
CA PHE A 177 32.05 2.14 9.96
C PHE A 177 31.16 3.26 9.41
N HIS A 178 29.99 2.89 8.91
CA HIS A 178 28.97 3.85 8.49
C HIS A 178 27.70 3.65 9.30
N GLY A 179 26.84 4.66 9.39
CA GLY A 179 25.69 4.64 10.28
C GLY A 179 24.72 3.51 9.98
N ARG A 180 24.61 3.08 8.72
CA ARG A 180 23.76 1.94 8.32
C ARG A 180 24.28 0.57 8.77
N GLU A 181 25.58 0.45 9.03
CA GLU A 181 26.16 -0.77 9.64
C GLU A 181 25.83 -0.86 11.13
N ALA A 182 25.88 0.28 11.84
CA ALA A 182 25.53 0.33 13.26
C ALA A 182 24.01 0.27 13.49
N PHE A 183 23.24 0.94 12.63
CA PHE A 183 21.79 1.05 12.65
C PHE A 183 21.20 0.48 11.34
N PRO A 184 21.03 -0.85 11.26
CA PRO A 184 20.50 -1.50 10.07
C PRO A 184 19.02 -1.14 9.86
N LEU A 185 18.60 -1.08 8.60
CA LEU A 185 17.18 -0.95 8.20
C LEU A 185 16.57 -2.35 8.07
N GLU A 186 16.56 -3.11 9.15
CA GLU A 186 16.04 -4.50 9.17
C GLU A 186 14.74 -4.63 9.95
N TYR A 187 14.37 -3.62 10.74
CA TYR A 187 13.15 -3.65 11.54
C TYR A 187 11.94 -3.31 10.66
N ALA A 188 10.87 -4.05 10.83
CA ALA A 188 9.61 -3.79 10.17
C ALA A 188 8.74 -2.88 11.04
N SER A 189 8.22 -1.82 10.45
CA SER A 189 7.09 -1.07 10.97
C SER A 189 5.92 -1.28 10.01
N ASN A 190 4.80 -1.73 10.57
CA ASN A 190 3.61 -2.04 9.80
C ASN A 190 2.58 -0.93 10.00
N THR A 191 2.15 -0.37 8.87
CA THR A 191 1.10 0.63 8.81
C THR A 191 0.06 0.19 7.80
N LEU A 192 -1.20 0.43 8.09
CA LEU A 192 -2.29 0.16 7.17
C LEU A 192 -2.98 1.49 6.85
N THR A 193 -2.82 1.95 5.62
CA THR A 193 -3.39 3.22 5.16
C THR A 193 -4.60 2.98 4.28
N SER A 194 -5.67 3.74 4.49
CA SER A 194 -6.83 3.75 3.60
C SER A 194 -6.52 4.38 2.24
N VAL A 195 -7.42 4.15 1.29
CA VAL A 195 -7.58 4.99 0.09
C VAL A 195 -7.83 6.45 0.48
N GLU A 196 -7.52 7.36 -0.44
CA GLU A 196 -7.63 8.78 -0.17
C GLU A 196 -9.05 9.27 -0.47
N VAL A 197 -9.72 9.83 0.53
CA VAL A 197 -11.06 10.40 0.39
C VAL A 197 -11.02 11.93 0.50
N PRO A 198 -12.02 12.66 -0.03
CA PRO A 198 -12.16 14.09 0.20
C PRO A 198 -12.25 14.46 1.68
N ILE A 199 -11.85 15.69 2.03
CA ILE A 199 -11.86 16.17 3.42
C ILE A 199 -13.28 16.26 4.03
N ASP A 200 -14.28 16.41 3.18
CA ASP A 200 -15.72 16.45 3.51
C ASP A 200 -16.39 15.07 3.43
N PHE A 201 -15.62 14.00 3.25
CA PHE A 201 -16.14 12.63 3.27
C PHE A 201 -16.85 12.33 4.59
N LEU A 202 -18.09 11.84 4.48
CA LEU A 202 -18.91 11.37 5.58
C LEU A 202 -19.26 9.90 5.36
N TRP A 203 -18.91 9.06 6.33
CA TRP A 203 -19.34 7.68 6.34
C TRP A 203 -20.78 7.62 6.84
N LYS A 204 -21.69 7.12 5.99
CA LYS A 204 -23.09 6.86 6.32
C LYS A 204 -23.33 5.35 6.39
N GLY A 205 -22.38 4.61 6.96
CA GLY A 205 -22.48 3.17 7.18
C GLY A 205 -23.64 2.76 8.06
N ARG A 206 -23.90 1.46 8.15
CA ARG A 206 -24.70 0.88 9.24
C ARG A 206 -23.81 0.41 10.39
N ASP A 207 -24.42 -0.07 11.47
CA ASP A 207 -23.71 -0.63 12.62
C ASP A 207 -22.75 -1.74 12.15
N GLU A 208 -21.46 -1.52 12.36
CA GLU A 208 -20.41 -2.39 11.82
C GLU A 208 -19.40 -2.81 12.88
N ILE A 209 -19.01 -4.07 12.84
CA ILE A 209 -17.96 -4.60 13.69
C ILE A 209 -16.65 -4.58 12.91
N VAL A 210 -15.67 -3.82 13.40
CA VAL A 210 -14.30 -3.82 12.88
C VAL A 210 -13.42 -4.64 13.81
N GLN A 211 -12.98 -5.80 13.37
CA GLN A 211 -11.96 -6.60 14.04
C GLN A 211 -10.57 -6.15 13.59
N ILE A 212 -9.73 -5.84 14.57
CA ILE A 212 -8.34 -5.44 14.39
C ILE A 212 -7.48 -6.47 15.10
N LYS A 213 -6.54 -7.07 14.37
CA LYS A 213 -5.61 -8.07 14.90
C LYS A 213 -4.16 -7.62 14.67
N VAL A 214 -3.34 -7.70 15.70
CA VAL A 214 -1.90 -7.39 15.68
C VAL A 214 -1.15 -8.55 16.31
N GLY A 215 -0.37 -9.27 15.49
CA GLY A 215 0.15 -10.59 15.86
C GLY A 215 -0.99 -11.53 16.27
N ASP A 216 -0.88 -12.20 17.42
CA ASP A 216 -1.92 -13.13 17.91
C ASP A 216 -3.09 -12.45 18.63
N ARG A 217 -3.06 -11.12 18.79
CA ARG A 217 -4.01 -10.37 19.61
C ARG A 217 -5.07 -9.75 18.72
N ALA A 218 -6.34 -9.97 19.04
CA ALA A 218 -7.45 -9.37 18.31
C ALA A 218 -8.35 -8.57 19.25
N VAL A 219 -8.79 -7.42 18.78
CA VAL A 219 -9.80 -6.58 19.41
C VAL A 219 -10.90 -6.32 18.38
N LYS A 220 -12.12 -6.13 18.86
CA LYS A 220 -13.25 -5.72 18.02
C LYS A 220 -13.66 -4.33 18.44
N VAL A 221 -14.15 -3.55 17.48
CA VAL A 221 -14.73 -2.23 17.68
C VAL A 221 -16.11 -2.24 17.09
N HIS A 222 -17.03 -1.58 17.79
CA HIS A 222 -18.35 -1.28 17.29
C HIS A 222 -18.36 0.14 16.69
N LEU A 223 -18.64 0.23 15.39
CA LEU A 223 -18.88 1.49 14.68
C LEU A 223 -20.39 1.66 14.54
N ASN A 224 -20.96 2.53 15.37
CA ASN A 224 -22.39 2.75 15.45
C ASN A 224 -22.90 3.74 14.40
N GLU A 225 -24.19 3.70 14.10
CA GLU A 225 -24.87 4.73 13.31
C GLU A 225 -25.16 6.01 14.10
N ASP A 226 -25.01 7.17 13.44
CA ASP A 226 -25.42 8.47 13.99
C ASP A 226 -26.70 9.00 13.31
N TRP A 227 -27.83 8.82 14.00
CA TRP A 227 -29.18 9.21 13.59
C TRP A 227 -29.49 10.68 13.98
N VAL A 228 -30.02 11.46 13.03
CA VAL A 228 -30.38 12.88 13.14
C VAL A 228 -31.61 13.07 14.03
N ASP A 229 -32.51 12.11 14.03
CA ASP A 229 -33.86 12.16 14.58
C ASP A 229 -33.97 11.48 15.95
N ARG A 230 -32.90 11.44 16.74
CA ARG A 230 -32.93 10.94 18.15
C ARG A 230 -33.88 11.82 18.99
N ASN A 231 -35.16 11.58 18.80
CA ASN A 231 -36.40 12.26 19.17
C ASN A 231 -36.26 13.71 19.68
N ILE A 232 -35.92 14.66 18.79
CA ILE A 232 -35.80 16.09 19.14
C ILE A 232 -37.17 16.80 19.23
N ASN A 233 -38.19 16.30 18.53
CA ASN A 233 -39.49 16.96 18.34
C ASN A 233 -40.68 16.23 19.02
N GLY A 234 -40.50 15.03 19.57
CA GLY A 234 -41.52 14.35 20.39
C GLY A 234 -42.76 13.88 19.62
N SER A 235 -42.76 14.00 18.29
CA SER A 235 -43.73 13.42 17.37
C SER A 235 -43.06 12.22 16.72
N VAL A 236 -43.80 11.11 16.60
CA VAL A 236 -43.34 9.94 15.87
C VAL A 236 -43.83 10.10 14.44
N ASP A 237 -42.92 10.08 13.48
CA ASP A 237 -43.29 10.11 12.07
C ASP A 237 -43.65 8.68 11.61
N VAL A 238 -44.55 8.57 10.63
CA VAL A 238 -45.06 7.28 10.14
C VAL A 238 -43.92 6.40 9.56
N THR A 239 -42.83 7.05 9.18
CA THR A 239 -41.57 6.52 8.63
C THR A 239 -40.67 5.88 9.70
N ASP A 240 -40.69 6.34 10.95
CA ASP A 240 -39.90 5.76 12.05
C ASP A 240 -40.19 4.25 12.27
N TYR A 241 -41.32 3.77 11.73
CA TYR A 241 -41.80 2.39 11.79
C TYR A 241 -41.85 1.65 10.45
N ASN A 242 -41.50 2.26 9.32
CA ASN A 242 -41.38 1.54 8.04
C ASN A 242 -40.05 0.76 7.94
N ARG A 243 -39.10 1.06 8.86
CA ARG A 243 -37.77 0.44 8.98
C ARG A 243 -36.94 0.53 7.69
N PHE A 244 -37.23 1.53 6.88
CA PHE A 244 -36.42 1.98 5.77
C PHE A 244 -35.49 3.10 6.28
N ARG A 245 -34.28 3.23 5.72
CA ARG A 245 -33.44 4.39 6.01
C ARG A 245 -33.95 5.52 5.13
N ASP A 246 -34.72 6.45 5.68
CA ASP A 246 -35.27 7.52 4.87
C ASP A 246 -34.23 8.63 4.64
N HIS A 247 -34.47 9.41 3.58
CA HIS A 247 -33.56 10.49 3.21
C HIS A 247 -33.44 11.50 4.35
N GLY A 248 -32.21 11.80 4.77
CA GLY A 248 -31.94 12.84 5.77
C GLY A 248 -31.94 12.37 7.23
N GLU A 249 -32.26 11.10 7.50
CA GLU A 249 -32.24 10.53 8.85
C GLU A 249 -30.83 10.27 9.40
N VAL A 250 -29.83 10.02 8.52
CA VAL A 250 -28.46 9.70 8.94
C VAL A 250 -27.53 10.90 8.75
N ARG A 251 -26.90 11.32 9.85
CA ARG A 251 -25.99 12.47 9.89
C ARG A 251 -24.65 12.16 9.21
N GLY A 252 -24.18 10.92 9.36
CA GLY A 252 -22.88 10.45 8.89
C GLY A 252 -21.72 10.87 9.81
N MET A 253 -20.67 10.06 9.84
CA MET A 253 -19.48 10.27 10.67
C MET A 253 -18.32 10.80 9.84
N THR A 254 -17.55 11.72 10.42
CA THR A 254 -16.27 12.15 9.84
C THR A 254 -15.20 11.08 10.08
N LEU A 255 -14.13 11.06 9.27
CA LEU A 255 -13.00 10.15 9.54
C LEU A 255 -12.33 10.40 10.89
N ASP A 256 -12.35 11.64 11.40
CA ASP A 256 -11.82 11.94 12.74
C ASP A 256 -12.70 11.31 13.83
N ASP A 257 -14.02 11.34 13.67
CA ASP A 257 -14.95 10.68 14.59
C ASP A 257 -14.77 9.17 14.59
N ILE A 258 -14.57 8.56 13.41
CA ILE A 258 -14.29 7.12 13.28
C ILE A 258 -12.94 6.77 13.94
N ALA A 259 -11.88 7.55 13.67
CA ALA A 259 -10.58 7.34 14.28
C ALA A 259 -10.66 7.39 15.81
N ARG A 260 -11.36 8.40 16.34
CA ARG A 260 -11.59 8.56 17.79
C ARG A 260 -12.42 7.41 18.36
N GLN A 261 -13.50 7.00 17.69
CA GLN A 261 -14.35 5.89 18.15
C GLN A 261 -13.58 4.58 18.18
N ILE A 262 -12.68 4.33 17.22
CA ILE A 262 -11.81 3.15 17.22
C ILE A 262 -10.79 3.21 18.36
N GLU A 263 -10.15 4.37 18.56
CA GLU A 263 -9.10 4.54 19.57
C GLU A 263 -9.66 4.53 21.00
N GLU A 264 -10.81 5.13 21.24
CA GLU A 264 -11.47 5.22 22.55
C GLU A 264 -12.39 4.01 22.86
N SER A 265 -12.57 3.08 21.91
CA SER A 265 -13.46 1.94 22.10
C SER A 265 -12.97 1.07 23.26
N MET A 266 -13.84 0.85 24.25
CA MET A 266 -13.62 -0.12 25.32
C MET A 266 -14.68 -1.22 25.36
N ASP A 267 -15.78 -1.07 24.60
CA ASP A 267 -16.95 -1.94 24.69
C ASP A 267 -16.66 -3.39 24.28
N MET A 268 -15.74 -3.56 23.32
CA MET A 268 -15.35 -4.88 22.78
C MET A 268 -13.83 -5.13 22.84
N GLY A 269 -13.13 -4.35 23.67
CA GLY A 269 -11.69 -4.43 23.95
C GLY A 269 -10.96 -3.11 23.69
N ASP A 270 -9.80 -2.94 24.31
CA ASP A 270 -9.02 -1.70 24.27
C ASP A 270 -8.04 -1.70 23.08
N VAL A 271 -8.47 -1.12 21.95
CA VAL A 271 -7.69 -1.05 20.70
C VAL A 271 -6.45 -0.19 20.84
N SER A 272 -6.53 0.88 21.65
CA SER A 272 -5.43 1.81 21.90
C SER A 272 -4.18 1.10 22.40
N ARG A 273 -4.33 -0.10 22.99
CA ARG A 273 -3.20 -0.94 23.40
C ARG A 273 -2.39 -1.44 22.22
N LEU A 274 -3.04 -1.84 21.13
CA LEU A 274 -2.40 -2.55 20.02
C LEU A 274 -1.91 -1.61 18.91
N ILE A 275 -2.72 -0.59 18.61
CA ILE A 275 -2.47 0.32 17.49
C ILE A 275 -2.81 1.76 17.86
N SER A 276 -2.27 2.69 17.09
CA SER A 276 -2.76 4.06 17.00
C SER A 276 -3.49 4.26 15.68
N VAL A 277 -4.59 4.99 15.72
CA VAL A 277 -5.39 5.34 14.53
C VAL A 277 -5.39 6.84 14.38
N LYS A 278 -4.96 7.34 13.23
CA LYS A 278 -4.91 8.78 12.94
C LYS A 278 -5.44 9.09 11.55
N VAL A 279 -5.90 10.32 11.36
CA VAL A 279 -6.28 10.85 10.05
C VAL A 279 -5.15 11.74 9.54
N ASP A 280 -4.57 11.37 8.40
CA ASP A 280 -3.59 12.18 7.70
C ASP A 280 -4.31 13.04 6.67
N LYS A 281 -4.21 14.37 6.81
CA LYS A 281 -4.93 15.35 5.97
C LYS A 281 -3.96 16.14 5.11
N ASP A 282 -4.18 16.10 3.80
CA ASP A 282 -3.47 16.92 2.83
C ASP A 282 -4.38 18.06 2.36
N TYR A 283 -4.22 19.23 2.98
CA TYR A 283 -4.98 20.44 2.66
C TYR A 283 -4.67 21.01 1.27
N ASN A 284 -3.51 20.70 0.67
CA ASN A 284 -3.17 21.22 -0.66
C ASN A 284 -3.99 20.51 -1.75
N ASN A 285 -4.23 19.21 -1.55
CA ASN A 285 -5.03 18.39 -2.45
C ASN A 285 -6.49 18.26 -2.00
N GLY A 286 -6.84 18.70 -0.78
CA GLY A 286 -8.20 18.63 -0.22
C GLY A 286 -8.60 17.22 0.20
N THR A 287 -7.63 16.40 0.61
CA THR A 287 -7.80 14.95 0.78
C THR A 287 -7.39 14.50 2.17
N GLN A 288 -7.86 13.33 2.58
CA GLN A 288 -7.56 12.72 3.85
C GLN A 288 -7.53 11.20 3.74
N ARG A 289 -6.79 10.54 4.64
CA ARG A 289 -6.73 9.08 4.75
C ARG A 289 -6.65 8.65 6.20
N LEU A 290 -7.20 7.49 6.49
CA LEU A 290 -7.11 6.84 7.79
C LEU A 290 -5.84 5.99 7.84
N VAL A 291 -5.08 6.09 8.92
CA VAL A 291 -3.78 5.42 9.07
C VAL A 291 -3.76 4.67 10.39
N PHE A 292 -3.66 3.35 10.31
CA PHE A 292 -3.48 2.45 11.45
C PHE A 292 -1.99 2.16 11.57
N GLN A 293 -1.43 2.35 12.76
CA GLN A 293 -0.01 2.13 13.02
C GLN A 293 0.15 1.17 14.19
N SER A 294 0.87 0.07 13.96
CA SER A 294 1.16 -0.92 14.97
C SER A 294 2.18 -0.36 15.96
N HIS A 295 1.89 -0.46 17.27
CA HIS A 295 2.84 -0.06 18.30
C HIS A 295 4.06 -0.98 18.36
N THR A 296 3.88 -2.25 17.98
CA THR A 296 4.93 -3.28 18.04
C THR A 296 5.63 -3.52 16.70
N GLY A 297 5.19 -2.84 15.63
CA GLY A 297 5.66 -3.12 14.28
C GLY A 297 5.23 -4.49 13.74
N GLU A 298 4.42 -5.27 14.45
CA GLU A 298 3.82 -6.51 13.92
C GLU A 298 2.76 -6.22 12.85
N PRO A 299 2.53 -7.15 11.89
CA PRO A 299 1.51 -7.00 10.86
C PRO A 299 0.13 -6.74 11.43
N ILE A 300 -0.60 -5.83 10.79
CA ILE A 300 -1.98 -5.49 11.14
C ILE A 300 -2.90 -6.23 10.18
N GLN A 301 -3.87 -6.94 10.75
CA GLN A 301 -5.02 -7.42 10.01
C GLN A 301 -6.26 -6.65 10.44
N VAL A 302 -7.01 -6.16 9.46
CA VAL A 302 -8.33 -5.58 9.67
C VAL A 302 -9.35 -6.38 8.87
N THR A 303 -10.45 -6.70 9.54
CA THR A 303 -11.63 -7.33 8.98
C THR A 303 -12.84 -6.64 9.52
N SER A 304 -13.75 -6.23 8.66
CA SER A 304 -15.03 -5.69 9.10
C SER A 304 -16.20 -6.53 8.62
N TRP A 305 -17.33 -6.47 9.31
CA TRP A 305 -18.58 -7.07 8.85
C TRP A 305 -19.76 -6.36 9.50
N PRO A 306 -20.91 -6.30 8.82
CA PRO A 306 -22.13 -5.76 9.41
C PRO A 306 -22.52 -6.56 10.65
N GLU A 307 -23.00 -5.89 11.69
CA GLU A 307 -23.45 -6.57 12.90
C GLU A 307 -24.71 -7.40 12.62
N THR A 308 -24.64 -8.71 12.87
CA THR A 308 -25.73 -9.67 12.60
C THR A 308 -26.66 -9.92 13.77
N ASP A 309 -26.38 -9.34 14.94
CA ASP A 309 -27.15 -9.59 16.15
C ASP A 309 -28.50 -8.84 16.09
N ARG A 310 -29.58 -9.58 16.35
CA ARG A 310 -30.94 -9.04 16.40
C ARG A 310 -31.05 -8.07 17.58
N LEU A 311 -31.04 -6.77 17.29
CA LEU A 311 -31.40 -5.77 18.29
C LEU A 311 -32.83 -6.02 18.79
N GLN A 312 -33.03 -5.91 20.11
CA GLN A 312 -34.35 -6.07 20.73
C GLN A 312 -35.33 -5.09 20.07
N GLN A 313 -36.54 -5.54 19.74
CA GLN A 313 -37.49 -4.77 18.90
C GLN A 313 -38.79 -4.43 19.62
N PHE A 314 -39.54 -3.49 19.04
CA PHE A 314 -40.95 -3.29 19.36
C PHE A 314 -41.73 -4.57 19.09
N GLN A 315 -42.61 -4.95 19.99
CA GLN A 315 -43.46 -6.13 19.79
C GLN A 315 -44.71 -5.71 19.00
N SER A 316 -45.26 -6.60 18.18
CA SER A 316 -46.47 -6.33 17.40
C SER A 316 -47.39 -7.54 17.27
N ILE A 317 -48.66 -7.27 16.98
CA ILE A 317 -49.69 -8.25 16.60
C ILE A 317 -50.29 -7.79 15.28
N THR A 318 -50.22 -8.65 14.27
CA THR A 318 -50.72 -8.38 12.91
C THR A 318 -52.04 -9.10 12.66
N GLY A 319 -53.00 -8.39 12.07
CA GLY A 319 -54.30 -8.92 11.68
C GLY A 319 -54.28 -9.69 10.36
N LEU A 320 -55.41 -10.29 10.01
CA LEU A 320 -55.66 -10.94 8.73
C LEU A 320 -55.80 -9.92 7.61
N SER A 321 -55.57 -10.35 6.37
CA SER A 321 -55.89 -9.58 5.18
C SER A 321 -57.41 -9.43 4.99
N HIS A 322 -57.85 -8.19 4.75
CA HIS A 322 -59.23 -7.84 4.49
C HIS A 322 -59.35 -6.87 3.31
N ASP A 323 -60.43 -6.98 2.54
CA ASP A 323 -60.80 -5.99 1.52
C ASP A 323 -60.84 -4.57 2.14
N PRO A 324 -60.34 -3.51 1.48
CA PRO A 324 -60.43 -2.14 1.98
C PRO A 324 -61.87 -1.67 2.31
N ALA A 325 -62.89 -2.28 1.71
CA ALA A 325 -64.30 -2.05 2.02
C ALA A 325 -64.84 -2.91 3.18
N TRP A 326 -63.98 -3.67 3.85
CA TRP A 326 -64.35 -4.49 4.99
C TRP A 326 -64.86 -3.63 6.15
N VAL A 327 -65.92 -4.13 6.80
CA VAL A 327 -66.54 -3.51 7.97
C VAL A 327 -66.67 -4.53 9.08
N ALA A 328 -66.43 -4.08 10.30
CA ALA A 328 -66.49 -4.93 11.47
C ALA A 328 -67.92 -5.33 11.82
N THR A 329 -68.04 -6.42 12.59
CA THR A 329 -69.22 -6.77 13.38
C THR A 329 -68.94 -6.46 14.86
N ASP A 330 -69.97 -6.47 15.72
CA ASP A 330 -69.82 -6.09 17.13
C ASP A 330 -68.84 -6.99 17.89
N GLY A 331 -67.88 -6.38 18.59
CA GLY A 331 -66.83 -7.08 19.34
C GLY A 331 -66.09 -6.15 20.31
N THR A 332 -65.14 -6.73 21.06
CA THR A 332 -64.26 -5.96 21.96
C THR A 332 -62.82 -6.43 21.85
N LEU A 333 -61.90 -5.45 21.91
CA LEU A 333 -60.45 -5.60 21.93
C LEU A 333 -59.97 -5.17 23.32
N ARG A 334 -59.53 -6.11 24.17
CA ARG A 334 -58.94 -5.78 25.46
C ARG A 334 -57.43 -5.95 25.42
N ILE A 335 -56.69 -4.86 25.63
CA ILE A 335 -55.25 -4.80 25.46
C ILE A 335 -54.57 -4.70 26.83
N TYR A 336 -53.62 -5.60 27.10
CA TYR A 336 -52.85 -5.70 28.34
C TYR A 336 -51.45 -5.14 28.14
N VAL A 337 -51.15 -4.01 28.77
CA VAL A 337 -49.85 -3.33 28.70
C VAL A 337 -49.08 -3.54 30.02
N PRO A 338 -47.88 -4.14 30.04
CA PRO A 338 -47.10 -4.31 31.26
C PRO A 338 -46.86 -2.98 31.99
N GLY A 339 -47.26 -2.87 33.25
CA GLY A 339 -47.08 -1.63 34.02
C GLY A 339 -47.99 -0.45 33.60
N GLY A 340 -48.93 -0.66 32.67
CA GLY A 340 -50.01 0.25 32.29
C GLY A 340 -51.37 -0.17 32.85
N LEU A 341 -52.43 0.55 32.48
CA LEU A 341 -53.82 0.13 32.72
C LEU A 341 -54.31 -0.68 31.53
N ASP A 342 -54.99 -1.81 31.78
CA ASP A 342 -55.70 -2.55 30.72
C ASP A 342 -56.78 -1.65 30.10
N VAL A 343 -56.82 -1.56 28.78
CA VAL A 343 -57.81 -0.76 28.06
C VAL A 343 -58.67 -1.68 27.19
N THR A 344 -59.99 -1.48 27.25
CA THR A 344 -60.94 -2.17 26.35
C THR A 344 -61.43 -1.18 25.30
N VAL A 345 -61.28 -1.57 24.04
CA VAL A 345 -61.72 -0.82 22.86
C VAL A 345 -62.92 -1.56 22.26
N ASP A 346 -64.05 -0.87 22.15
CA ASP A 346 -65.25 -1.43 21.52
C ASP A 346 -65.15 -1.33 19.99
N VAL A 347 -65.36 -2.45 19.32
CA VAL A 347 -65.47 -2.58 17.86
C VAL A 347 -66.95 -2.66 17.52
N ASN A 348 -67.51 -1.63 16.91
CA ASN A 348 -68.95 -1.62 16.57
C ASN A 348 -69.19 -2.05 15.13
N ALA A 349 -70.37 -2.60 14.87
CA ALA A 349 -70.80 -2.99 13.53
C ALA A 349 -70.76 -1.80 12.55
N GLY A 350 -70.10 -1.99 11.41
CA GLY A 350 -69.96 -0.96 10.37
C GLY A 350 -68.70 -0.10 10.47
N GLU A 351 -67.87 -0.29 11.50
CA GLU A 351 -66.58 0.41 11.62
C GLU A 351 -65.55 -0.16 10.63
N THR A 352 -64.78 0.74 10.01
CA THR A 352 -63.65 0.36 9.15
C THR A 352 -62.42 0.05 9.99
N LEU A 353 -61.46 -0.68 9.42
CA LEU A 353 -60.17 -0.94 10.05
C LEU A 353 -59.44 0.36 10.47
N GLN A 354 -59.58 1.44 9.71
CA GLN A 354 -59.01 2.76 10.05
C GLN A 354 -59.65 3.35 11.30
N SER A 355 -60.98 3.31 11.39
CA SER A 355 -61.70 3.79 12.57
C SER A 355 -61.32 3.01 13.84
N ILE A 356 -60.96 1.73 13.71
CA ILE A 356 -60.54 0.88 14.82
C ILE A 356 -59.09 1.22 15.21
N ALA A 357 -58.19 1.42 14.24
CA ALA A 357 -56.82 1.88 14.49
C ALA A 357 -56.79 3.21 15.25
N ASP A 358 -57.58 4.21 14.80
CA ASP A 358 -57.66 5.53 15.43
C ASP A 358 -58.15 5.45 16.88
N LYS A 359 -59.09 4.53 17.17
CA LYS A 359 -59.58 4.29 18.54
C LYS A 359 -58.52 3.67 19.45
N ILE A 360 -57.68 2.77 18.93
CA ILE A 360 -56.60 2.19 19.72
C ILE A 360 -55.58 3.29 20.05
N ASN A 361 -55.17 4.09 19.05
CA ASN A 361 -54.24 5.19 19.22
C ASN A 361 -54.72 6.26 20.21
N ALA A 362 -56.02 6.56 20.22
CA ALA A 362 -56.59 7.57 21.12
C ALA A 362 -56.71 7.09 22.57
N ASN A 363 -56.87 5.78 22.82
CA ASN A 363 -57.27 5.25 24.12
C ASN A 363 -56.20 4.43 24.83
N VAL A 364 -55.19 3.90 24.12
CA VAL A 364 -54.19 3.00 24.70
C VAL A 364 -52.82 3.66 24.74
N GLN A 365 -52.38 4.05 25.94
CA GLN A 365 -51.07 4.65 26.11
C GLN A 365 -49.97 3.57 26.06
N GLY A 366 -48.98 3.74 25.19
CA GLY A 366 -47.88 2.78 25.05
C GLY A 366 -48.01 1.80 23.88
N ILE A 367 -49.14 1.84 23.17
CA ILE A 367 -49.46 1.00 22.02
C ILE A 367 -49.98 1.89 20.90
N GLU A 368 -49.64 1.51 19.68
CA GLU A 368 -50.00 2.20 18.45
C GLU A 368 -50.58 1.19 17.46
N ALA A 369 -51.56 1.60 16.66
CA ALA A 369 -52.24 0.78 15.69
C ALA A 369 -52.30 1.51 14.34
N ARG A 370 -52.04 0.78 13.26
CA ARG A 370 -52.05 1.31 11.90
C ARG A 370 -52.55 0.27 10.90
N LEU A 371 -52.88 0.71 9.70
CA LEU A 371 -53.09 -0.22 8.59
C LEU A 371 -51.79 -0.51 7.85
N SER A 372 -51.67 -1.74 7.36
CA SER A 372 -50.74 -2.12 6.31
C SER A 372 -51.10 -1.41 5.00
N PRO A 373 -50.11 -1.05 4.16
CA PRO A 373 -50.32 -0.82 2.74
C PRO A 373 -51.10 -1.98 2.09
N PRO A 374 -51.89 -1.70 1.04
CA PRO A 374 -52.65 -2.74 0.34
C PRO A 374 -51.72 -3.80 -0.28
N ASP A 375 -52.05 -5.07 -0.11
CA ASP A 375 -51.37 -6.22 -0.70
C ASP A 375 -51.39 -6.14 -2.24
N VAL A 376 -50.25 -6.36 -2.88
CA VAL A 376 -50.06 -6.09 -4.32
C VAL A 376 -50.81 -7.09 -5.21
N ALA A 377 -51.08 -8.30 -4.72
CA ALA A 377 -51.79 -9.33 -5.48
C ALA A 377 -53.31 -9.24 -5.32
N THR A 378 -53.77 -8.76 -4.17
CA THR A 378 -55.19 -8.86 -3.75
C THR A 378 -55.85 -7.52 -3.45
N GLY A 379 -55.09 -6.45 -3.22
CA GLY A 379 -55.56 -5.13 -2.79
C GLY A 379 -56.00 -5.08 -1.32
N GLU A 380 -55.76 -6.14 -0.55
CA GLU A 380 -56.23 -6.29 0.83
C GLU A 380 -55.33 -5.56 1.84
N VAL A 381 -55.91 -5.03 2.91
CA VAL A 381 -55.23 -4.32 4.00
C VAL A 381 -55.31 -5.10 5.31
N ARG A 382 -54.38 -4.86 6.22
CA ARG A 382 -54.30 -5.52 7.55
C ARG A 382 -54.21 -4.49 8.66
N LEU A 383 -54.77 -4.77 9.83
CA LEU A 383 -54.55 -3.95 11.03
C LEU A 383 -53.30 -4.46 11.77
N VAL A 384 -52.33 -3.59 12.00
CA VAL A 384 -51.10 -3.88 12.75
C VAL A 384 -51.13 -3.08 14.05
N VAL A 385 -50.98 -3.76 15.18
CA VAL A 385 -50.88 -3.16 16.51
C VAL A 385 -49.46 -3.38 17.04
N SER A 386 -48.78 -2.34 17.48
CA SER A 386 -47.38 -2.38 17.93
C SER A 386 -47.17 -1.62 19.23
N SER A 387 -46.14 -2.00 20.01
CA SER A 387 -45.71 -1.19 21.15
C SER A 387 -44.89 0.00 20.69
N ASN A 388 -45.00 1.13 21.40
CA ASN A 388 -44.14 2.29 21.22
C ASN A 388 -42.83 2.24 22.05
N LYS A 389 -42.57 1.11 22.74
CA LYS A 389 -41.34 0.86 23.49
C LYS A 389 -40.71 -0.48 23.11
N VAL A 390 -39.39 -0.45 22.94
CA VAL A 390 -38.60 -1.63 22.58
C VAL A 390 -38.65 -2.67 23.71
N GLY A 391 -38.83 -3.96 23.36
CA GLY A 391 -38.84 -5.08 24.31
C GLY A 391 -40.11 -5.21 25.16
N PHE A 392 -41.16 -4.46 24.83
CA PHE A 392 -42.39 -4.40 25.62
C PHE A 392 -43.45 -5.37 25.08
N GLN A 393 -43.62 -6.52 25.73
CA GLN A 393 -44.62 -7.52 25.33
C GLN A 393 -46.03 -7.13 25.81
N PHE A 394 -47.02 -7.09 24.92
CA PHE A 394 -48.42 -6.84 25.27
C PHE A 394 -49.31 -7.97 24.76
N ASN A 395 -50.45 -8.17 25.40
CA ASN A 395 -51.42 -9.20 24.97
C ASN A 395 -52.74 -8.54 24.58
N MET A 396 -53.50 -9.16 23.69
CA MET A 396 -54.84 -8.73 23.31
C MET A 396 -55.85 -9.86 23.45
N ASP A 397 -56.92 -9.65 24.21
CA ASP A 397 -58.10 -10.51 24.22
C ASP A 397 -59.14 -10.00 23.22
N LEU A 398 -59.57 -10.89 22.33
CA LEU A 398 -60.48 -10.63 21.23
C LEU A 398 -61.83 -11.33 21.46
N THR A 399 -62.93 -10.59 21.35
CA THR A 399 -64.29 -11.15 21.44
C THR A 399 -65.17 -10.65 20.31
N GLY A 400 -66.09 -11.49 19.82
CA GLY A 400 -67.05 -11.10 18.77
C GLY A 400 -66.34 -10.74 17.46
N GLY A 401 -66.82 -9.71 16.76
CA GLY A 401 -66.26 -9.26 15.46
C GLY A 401 -64.82 -8.77 15.49
N ALA A 402 -64.24 -8.53 16.68
CA ALA A 402 -62.81 -8.27 16.83
C ALA A 402 -61.94 -9.50 16.53
N GLN A 403 -62.49 -10.71 16.65
CA GLN A 403 -61.78 -11.95 16.31
C GLN A 403 -61.53 -12.06 14.81
N ASP A 404 -62.51 -11.64 14.00
CA ASP A 404 -62.44 -11.70 12.54
C ASP A 404 -61.29 -10.87 11.98
N ILE A 405 -60.84 -9.84 12.72
CA ILE A 405 -59.72 -8.96 12.35
C ILE A 405 -58.38 -9.69 12.42
N PHE A 406 -58.18 -10.62 13.37
CA PHE A 406 -56.87 -11.19 13.66
C PHE A 406 -56.78 -12.72 13.53
N VAL A 407 -57.89 -13.45 13.62
CA VAL A 407 -57.88 -14.92 13.64
C VAL A 407 -59.01 -15.49 12.78
N ALA A 408 -58.63 -16.29 11.78
CA ALA A 408 -59.59 -16.86 10.85
C ALA A 408 -60.35 -18.02 11.50
N GLY A 409 -61.68 -17.92 11.58
CA GLY A 409 -62.53 -19.04 12.01
C GLY A 409 -62.39 -19.42 13.49
N ALA A 410 -62.13 -18.46 14.37
CA ALA A 410 -62.10 -18.68 15.82
C ALA A 410 -63.41 -19.32 16.32
N THR A 411 -63.28 -20.39 17.11
CA THR A 411 -64.44 -21.08 17.74
C THR A 411 -64.57 -20.77 19.23
N ASP A 412 -63.53 -20.17 19.82
CA ASP A 412 -63.49 -19.79 21.23
C ASP A 412 -64.13 -18.40 21.46
N PRO A 413 -64.88 -18.21 22.56
CA PRO A 413 -65.57 -16.95 22.85
C PRO A 413 -64.62 -15.80 23.19
N VAL A 414 -63.37 -16.10 23.57
CA VAL A 414 -62.28 -15.13 23.81
C VAL A 414 -61.01 -15.72 23.21
N VAL A 415 -60.32 -14.98 22.36
CA VAL A 415 -59.03 -15.37 21.78
C VAL A 415 -57.95 -14.43 22.30
N THR A 416 -56.95 -14.97 23.01
CA THR A 416 -55.81 -14.18 23.48
C THR A 416 -54.66 -14.28 22.50
N LEU A 417 -54.23 -13.15 21.97
CA LEU A 417 -53.00 -13.01 21.18
C LEU A 417 -51.91 -12.41 22.05
N ALA A 418 -50.71 -12.96 21.96
CA ALA A 418 -49.52 -12.33 22.53
C ALA A 418 -48.79 -11.58 21.42
N SER A 419 -48.28 -10.39 21.74
CA SER A 419 -47.38 -9.68 20.84
C SER A 419 -46.13 -10.53 20.61
N GLU A 420 -45.76 -10.67 19.36
CA GLU A 420 -44.51 -11.31 18.97
C GLU A 420 -43.45 -10.24 18.77
N GLU A 421 -42.18 -10.64 18.91
CA GLU A 421 -41.10 -9.75 18.54
C GLU A 421 -41.28 -9.45 17.07
N SER A 422 -41.50 -8.18 16.75
CA SER A 422 -41.32 -7.77 15.39
C SER A 422 -39.87 -8.06 15.05
N LEU A 423 -39.62 -8.90 14.04
CA LEU A 423 -38.25 -9.22 13.66
C LEU A 423 -37.70 -8.02 12.88
N ARG A 424 -36.51 -7.55 13.26
CA ARG A 424 -35.79 -6.52 12.48
C ARG A 424 -35.44 -7.19 11.16
N PRO A 425 -35.86 -6.70 9.98
CA PRO A 425 -34.96 -6.77 8.86
C PRO A 425 -33.76 -5.94 9.29
N VAL A 426 -32.71 -6.59 9.79
CA VAL A 426 -31.45 -5.90 9.96
C VAL A 426 -31.00 -5.72 8.53
N ASP A 427 -31.25 -4.59 7.88
CA ASP A 427 -30.82 -4.43 6.49
C ASP A 427 -29.29 -4.63 6.44
N HIS A 428 -28.78 -5.81 6.13
CA HIS A 428 -27.35 -6.06 6.10
C HIS A 428 -26.90 -5.65 4.71
N SER A 429 -26.94 -4.35 4.43
CA SER A 429 -26.09 -3.81 3.38
C SER A 429 -24.69 -4.35 3.65
N HIS A 430 -24.10 -5.09 2.71
CA HIS A 430 -22.80 -5.79 2.84
C HIS A 430 -21.61 -4.84 2.88
N ILE A 431 -21.82 -3.65 3.44
CA ILE A 431 -20.90 -2.54 3.44
C ILE A 431 -19.88 -2.82 4.51
N ASP A 432 -18.86 -3.52 4.05
CA ASP A 432 -17.64 -3.73 4.79
C ASP A 432 -16.82 -2.42 4.72
N PHE A 433 -16.83 -1.59 5.77
CA PHE A 433 -16.05 -0.36 5.92
C PHE A 433 -14.58 -0.58 5.59
N SER A 434 -13.94 -1.64 6.12
CA SER A 434 -12.53 -1.88 5.81
C SER A 434 -12.32 -2.21 4.34
N THR A 435 -13.25 -2.89 3.68
CA THR A 435 -13.11 -3.17 2.23
C THR A 435 -13.33 -1.91 1.40
N LEU A 436 -14.31 -1.07 1.76
CA LEU A 436 -14.56 0.22 1.12
C LEU A 436 -13.34 1.14 1.21
N MET A 437 -12.74 1.25 2.40
CA MET A 437 -11.56 2.09 2.63
C MET A 437 -10.28 1.47 2.05
N GLY A 438 -10.36 0.31 1.38
CA GLY A 438 -9.21 -0.42 0.85
C GLY A 438 -8.23 -0.84 1.94
N MET A 439 -8.72 -1.12 3.14
CA MET A 439 -7.96 -1.53 4.33
C MET A 439 -8.19 -2.98 4.73
N GLU A 440 -9.16 -3.65 4.11
CA GLU A 440 -9.44 -5.07 4.35
C GLU A 440 -8.18 -5.90 4.05
N THR A 441 -7.89 -6.81 4.98
CA THR A 441 -6.75 -7.75 4.84
C THR A 441 -7.20 -9.20 4.68
N THR A 442 -8.51 -9.45 4.75
CA THR A 442 -9.09 -10.77 4.48
C THR A 442 -9.70 -10.84 3.09
N LEU A 443 -9.70 -12.03 2.51
CA LEU A 443 -10.30 -12.23 1.21
C LEU A 443 -11.73 -12.69 1.40
N LYS A 444 -12.66 -11.92 0.84
CA LYS A 444 -14.09 -12.23 0.82
C LYS A 444 -14.48 -12.53 -0.62
N SER A 445 -15.16 -13.65 -0.85
CA SER A 445 -15.75 -13.91 -2.16
C SER A 445 -16.88 -12.94 -2.47
N ARG A 446 -17.41 -12.99 -3.70
CA ARG A 446 -18.76 -12.51 -3.98
C ARG A 446 -19.79 -13.23 -3.11
N GLN A 447 -20.98 -12.67 -3.02
CA GLN A 447 -22.12 -13.33 -2.39
C GLN A 447 -22.68 -14.41 -3.32
N PHE A 448 -23.19 -15.48 -2.70
CA PHE A 448 -23.89 -16.57 -3.36
C PHE A 448 -25.31 -16.63 -2.83
N ALA A 449 -26.28 -16.83 -3.72
CA ALA A 449 -27.63 -17.16 -3.28
C ALA A 449 -27.62 -18.52 -2.54
N ASP A 450 -28.56 -18.72 -1.62
CA ASP A 450 -28.64 -20.00 -0.91
C ASP A 450 -28.83 -21.19 -1.89
N GLY A 451 -27.95 -22.18 -1.79
CA GLY A 451 -27.89 -23.32 -2.70
C GLY A 451 -27.37 -23.02 -4.11
N GLU A 452 -26.88 -21.80 -4.40
CA GLU A 452 -26.27 -21.47 -5.69
C GLU A 452 -25.07 -22.39 -5.95
N THR A 453 -25.01 -22.94 -7.17
CA THR A 453 -23.88 -23.74 -7.61
C THR A 453 -23.14 -23.03 -8.73
N PHE A 454 -21.81 -22.97 -8.63
CA PHE A 454 -20.97 -22.54 -9.75
C PHE A 454 -20.35 -23.76 -10.44
N ALA A 455 -20.28 -23.69 -11.77
CA ALA A 455 -19.76 -24.79 -12.59
C ALA A 455 -18.24 -24.68 -12.74
N THR A 456 -17.50 -25.76 -12.49
CA THR A 456 -16.03 -25.76 -12.64
C THR A 456 -15.56 -25.73 -14.10
N GLY A 457 -16.48 -25.88 -15.06
CA GLY A 457 -16.17 -25.80 -16.49
C GLY A 457 -15.12 -26.82 -16.93
N ALA A 458 -14.02 -26.34 -17.52
CA ALA A 458 -12.88 -27.15 -17.95
C ALA A 458 -11.98 -27.67 -16.81
N GLY A 459 -12.27 -27.27 -15.56
CA GLY A 459 -11.54 -27.62 -14.35
C GLY A 459 -11.12 -26.38 -13.57
N LEU A 460 -11.07 -26.51 -12.25
CA LEU A 460 -10.63 -25.46 -11.32
C LEU A 460 -9.25 -25.81 -10.78
N HIS A 461 -8.32 -24.85 -10.81
CA HIS A 461 -6.97 -25.03 -10.29
C HIS A 461 -6.53 -23.77 -9.55
N LEU A 462 -6.67 -23.78 -8.23
CA LEU A 462 -6.33 -22.67 -7.35
C LEU A 462 -5.02 -22.95 -6.62
N HIS A 463 -4.21 -21.92 -6.44
CA HIS A 463 -2.99 -21.95 -5.66
C HIS A 463 -3.07 -20.92 -4.54
N PHE A 464 -2.80 -21.37 -3.31
CA PHE A 464 -2.77 -20.57 -2.10
C PHE A 464 -1.33 -20.54 -1.55
N GLU A 465 -0.79 -19.36 -1.32
CA GLU A 465 0.54 -19.13 -0.72
C GLU A 465 0.40 -18.14 0.44
N SER A 466 0.98 -18.48 1.60
CA SER A 466 1.13 -17.55 2.72
C SER A 466 2.45 -17.82 3.43
N GLY A 467 3.39 -16.90 3.28
CA GLY A 467 4.79 -17.04 3.69
C GLY A 467 5.44 -18.34 3.22
N LYS A 468 5.61 -19.31 4.12
CA LYS A 468 6.20 -20.63 3.79
C LYS A 468 5.16 -21.70 3.45
N ASN A 469 3.90 -21.45 3.76
CA ASN A 469 2.81 -22.39 3.55
C ASN A 469 2.29 -22.26 2.13
N VAL A 470 2.18 -23.40 1.44
CA VAL A 470 1.69 -23.47 0.05
C VAL A 470 0.72 -24.63 -0.07
N SER A 471 -0.40 -24.40 -0.73
CA SER A 471 -1.39 -25.45 -1.02
C SER A 471 -2.03 -25.23 -2.38
N GLU A 472 -2.38 -26.32 -3.07
CA GLU A 472 -2.99 -26.28 -4.40
C GLU A 472 -4.26 -27.11 -4.42
N LEU A 473 -5.36 -26.51 -4.85
CA LEU A 473 -6.66 -27.17 -5.02
C LEU A 473 -6.92 -27.39 -6.51
N LYS A 474 -6.98 -28.65 -6.91
CA LYS A 474 -7.34 -29.04 -8.28
C LYS A 474 -8.64 -29.83 -8.28
N ILE A 475 -9.60 -29.39 -9.07
CA ILE A 475 -10.89 -30.05 -9.28
C ILE A 475 -11.08 -30.24 -10.78
N ASP A 476 -11.31 -31.48 -11.21
CA ASP A 476 -11.57 -31.79 -12.61
C ASP A 476 -12.87 -31.13 -13.10
N GLY A 477 -12.94 -30.91 -14.42
CA GLY A 477 -14.07 -30.23 -15.05
C GLY A 477 -15.40 -30.98 -14.94
N GLY A 478 -16.51 -30.23 -14.99
CA GLY A 478 -17.89 -30.77 -15.00
C GLY A 478 -18.53 -31.00 -13.62
N ALA A 479 -17.91 -30.52 -12.54
CA ALA A 479 -18.52 -30.50 -11.21
C ALA A 479 -19.28 -29.18 -11.00
N ASN A 480 -20.46 -29.27 -10.38
CA ASN A 480 -21.16 -28.11 -9.83
C ASN A 480 -20.96 -28.14 -8.32
N LEU A 481 -20.41 -27.06 -7.77
CA LEU A 481 -20.11 -26.98 -6.34
C LEU A 481 -20.92 -25.86 -5.72
N THR A 482 -21.48 -26.14 -4.54
CA THR A 482 -21.96 -25.09 -3.63
C THR A 482 -20.78 -24.44 -2.92
N ILE A 483 -20.98 -23.24 -2.37
CA ILE A 483 -19.94 -22.54 -1.61
C ILE A 483 -19.48 -23.34 -0.38
N ASP A 484 -20.40 -24.04 0.28
CA ASP A 484 -20.11 -24.92 1.42
C ASP A 484 -19.20 -26.09 1.02
N GLN A 485 -19.47 -26.71 -0.15
CA GLN A 485 -18.63 -27.78 -0.68
C GLN A 485 -17.24 -27.28 -1.11
N LEU A 486 -17.14 -26.05 -1.64
CA LEU A 486 -15.86 -25.44 -1.98
C LEU A 486 -15.06 -25.15 -0.70
N ALA A 487 -15.69 -24.54 0.31
CA ALA A 487 -15.06 -24.22 1.58
C ALA A 487 -14.47 -25.46 2.26
N GLU A 488 -15.21 -26.56 2.28
CA GLU A 488 -14.75 -27.83 2.84
C GLU A 488 -13.54 -28.41 2.08
N ARG A 489 -13.53 -28.31 0.74
CA ARG A 489 -12.38 -28.74 -0.06
C ARG A 489 -11.14 -27.88 0.18
N ILE A 490 -11.31 -26.56 0.34
CA ILE A 490 -10.20 -25.67 0.67
C ILE A 490 -9.64 -26.01 2.05
N LYS A 491 -10.49 -26.26 3.05
CA LYS A 491 -10.06 -26.69 4.40
C LYS A 491 -9.23 -27.98 4.36
N GLN A 492 -9.65 -28.95 3.56
CA GLN A 492 -8.94 -30.23 3.42
C GLN A 492 -7.55 -30.08 2.78
N VAL A 493 -7.38 -29.11 1.87
CA VAL A 493 -6.12 -28.87 1.16
C VAL A 493 -5.18 -27.94 1.94
N ALA A 494 -5.71 -26.86 2.52
CA ALA A 494 -4.92 -25.88 3.25
C ALA A 494 -4.57 -26.35 4.67
N GLY A 495 -5.38 -27.20 5.31
CA GLY A 495 -5.13 -27.66 6.67
C GLY A 495 -5.28 -26.53 7.70
N ASP A 496 -4.43 -26.52 8.73
CA ASP A 496 -4.64 -25.68 9.91
C ASP A 496 -4.19 -24.22 9.77
N TRP A 497 -3.38 -23.87 8.76
CA TRP A 497 -2.79 -22.52 8.66
C TRP A 497 -3.72 -21.48 8.01
N LEU A 498 -4.70 -21.93 7.22
CA LEU A 498 -5.71 -21.07 6.59
C LEU A 498 -7.06 -21.28 7.29
N GLU A 499 -7.64 -20.19 7.77
CA GLU A 499 -9.00 -20.19 8.26
C GLU A 499 -9.97 -19.89 7.12
N VAL A 500 -10.97 -20.76 6.98
CA VAL A 500 -11.98 -20.72 5.93
C VAL A 500 -13.35 -20.68 6.61
N VAL A 501 -14.05 -19.56 6.49
CA VAL A 501 -15.35 -19.33 7.13
C VAL A 501 -16.38 -19.09 6.04
N VAL A 502 -17.52 -19.78 6.13
CA VAL A 502 -18.71 -19.41 5.36
C VAL A 502 -19.53 -18.51 6.26
N GLN A 503 -19.64 -17.24 5.89
CA GLN A 503 -20.55 -16.31 6.54
C GLN A 503 -21.90 -16.44 5.84
N GLU A 504 -22.93 -16.72 6.62
CA GLU A 504 -24.32 -16.72 6.16
C GLU A 504 -24.93 -15.37 6.50
N ASP A 505 -25.70 -14.85 5.55
CA ASP A 505 -26.54 -13.69 5.71
C ASP A 505 -28.00 -14.08 5.50
N HIS A 506 -28.85 -13.69 6.44
CA HIS A 506 -30.22 -14.17 6.49
C HIS A 506 -31.13 -13.35 5.59
N THR A 507 -32.19 -13.98 5.07
CA THR A 507 -33.24 -13.22 4.38
C THR A 507 -33.82 -12.17 5.31
N GLU A 508 -33.93 -10.97 4.78
CA GLU A 508 -34.61 -9.86 5.42
C GLU A 508 -35.86 -9.54 4.61
N THR A 509 -36.99 -9.62 5.29
CA THR A 509 -38.25 -9.11 4.78
C THR A 509 -38.62 -7.91 5.63
N GLY A 510 -39.19 -6.88 5.00
CA GLY A 510 -39.85 -5.81 5.72
C GLY A 510 -40.80 -6.34 6.80
N LEU A 511 -41.24 -5.45 7.71
CA LEU A 511 -42.57 -5.63 8.28
C LEU A 511 -43.51 -5.91 7.10
N ASP A 512 -44.39 -6.91 7.22
CA ASP A 512 -45.32 -7.51 6.22
C ASP A 512 -46.19 -6.51 5.41
N THR A 513 -45.88 -5.23 5.53
CA THR A 513 -46.37 -4.00 4.91
C THR A 513 -45.58 -3.53 3.68
N SER A 514 -44.34 -4.01 3.42
CA SER A 514 -43.59 -3.66 2.20
C SER A 514 -42.97 -4.88 1.52
N GLU A 515 -42.90 -4.89 0.19
CA GLU A 515 -42.28 -5.96 -0.60
C GLU A 515 -40.75 -5.81 -0.75
N ASN A 516 -40.15 -4.99 0.13
CA ASN A 516 -38.69 -4.84 0.23
C ASN A 516 -38.08 -6.15 0.74
N ILE A 517 -37.23 -6.77 -0.08
CA ILE A 517 -36.62 -8.07 0.22
C ILE A 517 -35.13 -8.05 -0.10
N GLU A 518 -34.34 -8.56 0.84
CA GLU A 518 -33.01 -9.10 0.58
C GLU A 518 -33.04 -10.62 0.75
N LYS A 519 -32.55 -11.35 -0.26
CA LYS A 519 -32.51 -12.81 -0.21
C LYS A 519 -31.33 -13.28 0.64
N THR A 520 -31.50 -14.42 1.31
CA THR A 520 -30.40 -15.12 2.00
C THR A 520 -29.20 -15.27 1.06
N THR A 521 -28.04 -14.81 1.52
CA THR A 521 -26.78 -14.99 0.81
C THR A 521 -25.74 -15.65 1.68
N LYS A 522 -24.70 -16.20 1.05
CA LYS A 522 -23.53 -16.75 1.73
C LYS A 522 -22.27 -16.22 1.05
N ARG A 523 -21.25 -15.90 1.82
CA ARG A 523 -19.89 -15.60 1.32
C ARG A 523 -18.83 -16.42 1.99
N LEU A 524 -17.76 -16.68 1.25
CA LEU A 524 -16.56 -17.33 1.74
C LEU A 524 -15.54 -16.29 2.18
N ILE A 525 -15.01 -16.45 3.40
CA ILE A 525 -13.94 -15.64 3.96
C ILE A 525 -12.70 -16.50 4.14
N LEU A 526 -11.59 -16.05 3.58
CA LEU A 526 -10.28 -16.68 3.71
C LEU A 526 -9.35 -15.74 4.48
N ARG A 527 -8.77 -16.25 5.56
CA ARG A 527 -7.76 -15.51 6.33
C ARG A 527 -6.65 -16.42 6.84
N PRO A 528 -5.38 -16.02 6.70
CA PRO A 528 -4.26 -16.77 7.27
C PRO A 528 -4.20 -16.56 8.79
N LYS A 529 -3.90 -17.62 9.55
CA LYS A 529 -3.85 -17.53 11.03
C LYS A 529 -2.66 -16.75 11.56
N ASP A 530 -1.53 -16.82 10.87
CA ASP A 530 -0.23 -16.25 11.29
C ASP A 530 -0.07 -14.77 10.91
N ASN A 531 -1.14 -14.11 10.44
CA ASN A 531 -1.14 -12.74 9.92
C ASN A 531 -0.15 -12.45 8.79
N GLU A 532 0.34 -13.50 8.13
CA GLU A 532 1.15 -13.37 6.94
C GLU A 532 0.26 -13.03 5.73
N PRO A 533 0.81 -12.39 4.69
CA PRO A 533 0.09 -12.16 3.43
C PRO A 533 -0.52 -13.45 2.87
N LEU A 534 -1.74 -13.38 2.35
CA LEU A 534 -2.36 -14.48 1.61
C LEU A 534 -2.36 -14.15 0.11
N VAL A 535 -1.86 -15.05 -0.70
CA VAL A 535 -1.89 -14.99 -2.15
C VAL A 535 -2.79 -16.09 -2.67
N VAL A 536 -3.79 -15.73 -3.49
CA VAL A 536 -4.69 -16.68 -4.14
C VAL A 536 -4.71 -16.39 -5.64
N ILE A 537 -4.29 -17.38 -6.43
CA ILE A 537 -4.18 -17.26 -7.88
C ILE A 537 -4.76 -18.48 -8.59
N ASP A 538 -5.31 -18.26 -9.78
CA ASP A 538 -5.58 -19.35 -10.70
C ASP A 538 -4.26 -19.89 -11.27
N LYS A 539 -4.20 -21.21 -11.51
CA LYS A 539 -3.08 -21.91 -12.17
C LYS A 539 -3.45 -22.44 -13.56
N ASN A 540 -4.65 -22.12 -14.03
CA ASN A 540 -5.15 -22.40 -15.37
C ASN A 540 -5.97 -21.19 -15.87
N ALA A 541 -6.35 -21.20 -17.14
CA ALA A 541 -7.14 -20.14 -17.78
C ALA A 541 -8.64 -20.13 -17.38
N SER A 542 -9.00 -20.65 -16.21
CA SER A 542 -10.40 -20.79 -15.80
C SER A 542 -10.99 -19.52 -15.17
N ASN A 543 -10.14 -18.59 -14.70
CA ASN A 543 -10.51 -17.33 -14.06
C ASN A 543 -11.44 -17.46 -12.84
N HIS A 544 -11.51 -18.65 -12.22
CA HIS A 544 -12.42 -18.88 -11.09
C HIS A 544 -12.07 -17.99 -9.89
N ALA A 545 -10.80 -17.79 -9.56
CA ALA A 545 -10.43 -16.90 -8.44
C ALA A 545 -10.87 -15.45 -8.70
N MET A 546 -10.83 -15.01 -9.97
CA MET A 546 -11.23 -13.68 -10.40
C MET A 546 -12.76 -13.50 -10.37
N ASP A 547 -13.51 -14.48 -10.90
CA ASP A 547 -14.97 -14.47 -10.91
C ASP A 547 -15.54 -14.59 -9.49
N LEU A 548 -14.89 -15.37 -8.61
CA LEU A 548 -15.26 -15.49 -7.20
C LEU A 548 -14.83 -14.26 -6.37
N GLY A 549 -13.97 -13.39 -6.90
CA GLY A 549 -13.58 -12.14 -6.25
C GLY A 549 -12.52 -12.22 -5.15
N PHE A 550 -11.83 -13.35 -5.01
CA PHE A 550 -10.72 -13.52 -4.05
C PHE A 550 -9.33 -13.58 -4.72
N SER A 551 -9.24 -13.38 -6.04
CA SER A 551 -7.95 -13.29 -6.73
C SER A 551 -7.11 -12.13 -6.19
N THR A 552 -5.88 -12.43 -5.78
CA THR A 552 -4.87 -11.42 -5.38
C THR A 552 -3.88 -11.12 -6.50
N ALA A 553 -4.14 -11.64 -7.71
CA ALA A 553 -3.30 -11.44 -8.88
C ALA A 553 -4.03 -10.65 -9.96
N ILE A 554 -3.24 -9.88 -10.69
CA ILE A 554 -3.61 -9.30 -11.98
C ILE A 554 -3.40 -10.37 -13.05
N HIS A 555 -4.47 -10.70 -13.76
CA HIS A 555 -4.48 -11.69 -14.83
C HIS A 555 -4.39 -11.00 -16.20
N GLY A 556 -3.45 -11.45 -17.03
CA GLY A 556 -3.33 -11.01 -18.42
C GLY A 556 -4.33 -11.75 -19.32
N LYS A 557 -4.72 -11.10 -20.42
CA LYS A 557 -5.71 -11.62 -21.40
C LYS A 557 -5.21 -12.83 -22.20
N GLY A 558 -3.89 -13.00 -22.32
CA GLY A 558 -3.24 -14.03 -23.16
C GLY A 558 -3.51 -13.86 -24.66
N GLY A 559 -2.88 -14.70 -25.49
CA GLY A 559 -3.16 -14.73 -26.94
C GLY A 559 -2.23 -13.84 -27.77
N THR A 560 -2.76 -12.80 -28.46
CA THR A 560 -1.92 -11.92 -29.29
C THR A 560 -0.96 -11.11 -28.41
N GLY A 561 0.36 -11.21 -28.68
CA GLY A 561 1.38 -10.47 -27.94
C GLY A 561 1.24 -8.96 -28.11
N ALA A 562 1.72 -8.19 -27.14
CA ALA A 562 1.64 -6.73 -27.16
C ALA A 562 2.58 -6.16 -28.22
N VAL A 563 2.11 -5.21 -29.02
CA VAL A 563 2.89 -4.62 -30.11
C VAL A 563 3.58 -3.35 -29.62
N PHE A 564 4.89 -3.24 -29.84
CA PHE A 564 5.60 -1.98 -29.63
C PHE A 564 5.20 -0.97 -30.72
N PRO A 565 5.03 0.31 -30.36
CA PRO A 565 4.78 1.35 -31.35
C PRO A 565 5.89 1.42 -32.40
N ASP A 566 5.50 1.53 -33.67
CA ASP A 566 6.41 1.63 -34.81
C ASP A 566 6.03 2.87 -35.65
N PHE A 567 6.67 4.01 -35.37
CA PHE A 567 6.47 5.24 -36.13
C PHE A 567 7.76 6.02 -36.36
N LEU A 568 7.74 6.86 -37.40
CA LEU A 568 8.91 7.60 -37.90
C LEU A 568 9.52 8.48 -36.79
N CYS A 569 10.84 8.36 -36.61
CA CYS A 569 11.65 9.06 -35.60
C CYS A 569 11.59 8.50 -34.16
N LEU A 570 10.84 7.43 -33.89
CA LEU A 570 10.95 6.71 -32.62
C LEU A 570 12.17 5.79 -32.65
N ASP A 571 13.04 5.85 -31.64
CA ASP A 571 14.16 4.91 -31.52
C ASP A 571 13.61 3.50 -31.22
N ARG A 572 13.93 2.55 -32.11
CA ARG A 572 13.51 1.14 -32.01
C ARG A 572 14.06 0.44 -30.77
N ASN A 573 15.16 0.93 -30.19
CA ASN A 573 15.75 0.37 -28.97
C ASN A 573 15.26 1.08 -27.70
N MET A 574 14.37 2.06 -27.83
CA MET A 574 13.85 2.77 -26.66
C MET A 574 13.00 1.84 -25.79
N ALA A 575 13.24 1.90 -24.48
CA ALA A 575 12.45 1.15 -23.53
C ALA A 575 11.03 1.70 -23.41
N ALA A 576 10.05 0.79 -23.45
CA ALA A 576 8.73 1.07 -22.90
C ALA A 576 8.85 1.24 -21.38
N ARG A 577 8.10 2.19 -20.81
CA ARG A 577 8.13 2.47 -19.37
C ARG A 577 6.81 2.07 -18.74
N VAL A 578 6.88 1.32 -17.66
CA VAL A 578 5.72 0.91 -16.86
C VAL A 578 5.99 1.32 -15.41
N GLN A 579 5.01 1.95 -14.78
CA GLN A 579 5.03 2.24 -13.35
C GLN A 579 4.34 1.09 -12.63
N VAL A 580 5.04 0.50 -11.67
CA VAL A 580 4.50 -0.53 -10.79
C VAL A 580 4.51 0.02 -9.38
N THR A 581 3.34 0.08 -8.75
CA THR A 581 3.20 0.53 -7.37
C THR A 581 2.84 -0.67 -6.49
N VAL A 582 3.60 -0.86 -5.41
CA VAL A 582 3.37 -1.91 -4.40
C VAL A 582 3.36 -1.25 -3.02
N GLY A 583 2.22 -1.27 -2.32
CA GLY A 583 2.10 -0.68 -0.97
C GLY A 583 2.54 0.79 -0.90
N GLY A 584 2.17 1.58 -1.91
CA GLY A 584 2.54 2.99 -2.04
C GLY A 584 3.98 3.25 -2.52
N LYS A 585 4.81 2.22 -2.70
CA LYS A 585 6.16 2.36 -3.28
C LYS A 585 6.09 2.28 -4.80
N GLU A 586 6.55 3.33 -5.47
CA GLU A 586 6.55 3.40 -6.94
C GLU A 586 7.88 2.92 -7.54
N PHE A 587 7.80 1.99 -8.49
CA PHE A 587 8.94 1.47 -9.23
C PHE A 587 8.75 1.74 -10.72
N THR A 588 9.71 2.43 -11.35
CA THR A 588 9.73 2.61 -12.81
C THR A 588 10.47 1.45 -13.46
N VAL A 589 9.75 0.60 -14.18
CA VAL A 589 10.29 -0.52 -14.95
C VAL A 589 10.56 -0.08 -16.39
N LYS A 590 11.71 -0.47 -16.93
CA LYS A 590 12.09 -0.24 -18.33
C LYS A 590 12.08 -1.55 -19.10
N LEU A 591 11.18 -1.66 -20.07
CA LEU A 591 11.03 -2.83 -20.93
C LEU A 591 11.75 -2.58 -22.26
N TYR A 592 12.96 -3.09 -22.38
CA TYR A 592 13.73 -2.98 -23.62
C TYR A 592 13.24 -4.01 -24.64
N PRO A 593 13.01 -3.60 -25.90
CA PRO A 593 12.52 -4.53 -26.92
C PRO A 593 13.44 -5.74 -27.18
N GLU A 594 14.75 -5.61 -26.95
CA GLU A 594 15.71 -6.72 -27.03
C GLU A 594 15.47 -7.83 -25.99
N ASP A 595 14.98 -7.45 -24.81
CA ASP A 595 14.76 -8.37 -23.68
C ASP A 595 13.39 -9.04 -23.76
N VAL A 596 12.38 -8.34 -24.26
CA VAL A 596 10.98 -8.78 -24.16
C VAL A 596 10.36 -9.19 -25.49
N ALA A 597 10.92 -8.83 -26.64
CA ALA A 597 10.35 -9.22 -27.93
C ALA A 597 10.51 -10.73 -28.21
N VAL A 598 9.53 -11.29 -28.93
CA VAL A 598 9.64 -12.63 -29.50
C VAL A 598 10.75 -12.66 -30.57
N ASN A 599 10.77 -11.64 -31.43
CA ASN A 599 11.83 -11.39 -32.41
C ASN A 599 12.14 -9.88 -32.48
N PRO A 600 13.29 -9.43 -31.93
CA PRO A 600 13.68 -8.03 -31.93
C PRO A 600 13.78 -7.38 -33.33
N LEU A 601 13.95 -8.19 -34.38
CA LEU A 601 14.11 -7.74 -35.76
C LEU A 601 12.80 -7.70 -36.57
N ALA A 602 11.69 -8.21 -36.02
CA ALA A 602 10.39 -8.23 -36.70
C ALA A 602 9.72 -6.84 -36.75
N THR A 603 8.93 -6.60 -37.80
CA THR A 603 8.15 -5.38 -37.99
C THR A 603 6.69 -5.76 -38.27
N PRO A 604 5.73 -5.45 -37.39
CA PRO A 604 5.90 -4.78 -36.10
C PRO A 604 6.54 -5.69 -35.04
N MET A 605 7.15 -5.08 -34.01
CA MET A 605 7.78 -5.81 -32.91
C MET A 605 6.74 -6.26 -31.90
N VAL A 606 6.70 -7.57 -31.61
CA VAL A 606 5.74 -8.18 -30.67
C VAL A 606 6.46 -8.62 -29.40
N ALA A 607 6.00 -8.11 -28.27
CA ALA A 607 6.42 -8.48 -26.93
C ALA A 607 5.82 -9.84 -26.52
N ASP A 608 6.65 -10.68 -25.93
CA ASP A 608 6.23 -11.91 -25.28
C ASP A 608 5.72 -11.58 -23.86
N GLN A 609 4.47 -11.93 -23.58
CA GLN A 609 3.81 -11.61 -22.30
C GLN A 609 4.57 -12.17 -21.08
N ALA A 610 5.13 -13.38 -21.18
CA ALA A 610 5.88 -13.98 -20.09
C ALA A 610 7.20 -13.24 -19.85
N LYS A 611 7.93 -12.89 -20.92
CA LYS A 611 9.18 -12.13 -20.80
C LYS A 611 8.96 -10.72 -20.24
N VAL A 612 7.86 -10.06 -20.61
CA VAL A 612 7.50 -8.74 -20.06
C VAL A 612 7.32 -8.82 -18.55
N VAL A 613 6.49 -9.76 -18.07
CA VAL A 613 6.23 -9.92 -16.63
C VAL A 613 7.50 -10.35 -15.88
N GLU A 614 8.32 -11.23 -16.47
CA GLU A 614 9.60 -11.62 -15.89
C GLU A 614 10.53 -10.41 -15.68
N GLN A 615 10.63 -9.50 -16.66
CA GLN A 615 11.42 -8.27 -16.52
C GLN A 615 10.83 -7.30 -15.50
N ILE A 616 9.50 -7.18 -15.42
CA ILE A 616 8.82 -6.39 -14.37
C ILE A 616 9.23 -6.91 -12.99
N VAL A 617 9.01 -8.21 -12.73
CA VAL A 617 9.30 -8.83 -11.44
C VAL A 617 10.78 -8.71 -11.09
N LYS A 618 11.67 -8.96 -12.06
CA LYS A 618 13.12 -8.85 -11.86
C LYS A 618 13.56 -7.44 -11.47
N GLN A 619 13.09 -6.41 -12.17
CA GLN A 619 13.48 -5.02 -11.89
C GLN A 619 12.91 -4.51 -10.57
N VAL A 620 11.63 -4.80 -10.28
CA VAL A 620 10.99 -4.41 -9.02
C VAL A 620 11.67 -5.10 -7.83
N ASN A 621 11.87 -6.42 -7.89
CA ASN A 621 12.52 -7.15 -6.79
C ASN A 621 13.98 -6.71 -6.58
N SER A 622 14.72 -6.43 -7.67
CA SER A 622 16.08 -5.92 -7.56
C SER A 622 16.14 -4.49 -7.00
N ALA A 623 15.17 -3.63 -7.33
CA ALA A 623 15.09 -2.27 -6.81
C ALA A 623 14.67 -2.24 -5.34
N ALA A 624 13.77 -3.14 -4.94
CA ALA A 624 13.34 -3.31 -3.56
C ALA A 624 14.40 -3.99 -2.68
N GLY A 625 15.26 -4.83 -3.28
CA GLY A 625 16.22 -5.66 -2.54
C GLY A 625 15.59 -6.88 -1.87
N GLU A 626 14.33 -7.20 -2.19
CA GLU A 626 13.56 -8.34 -1.68
C GLU A 626 12.55 -8.83 -2.73
N ALA A 627 12.00 -10.03 -2.54
CA ALA A 627 11.04 -10.62 -3.46
C ALA A 627 9.62 -10.08 -3.21
N LEU A 628 9.35 -8.86 -3.66
CA LEU A 628 8.03 -8.20 -3.55
C LEU A 628 6.99 -8.79 -4.49
N LEU A 629 7.38 -9.12 -5.72
CA LEU A 629 6.47 -9.62 -6.75
C LEU A 629 6.78 -11.07 -7.11
N GLY A 630 5.71 -11.81 -7.40
CA GLY A 630 5.73 -13.12 -8.02
C GLY A 630 4.95 -13.12 -9.33
N TRP A 631 5.24 -14.10 -10.18
CA TRP A 631 4.45 -14.32 -11.39
C TRP A 631 4.32 -15.81 -11.72
N THR A 632 3.30 -16.15 -12.50
CA THR A 632 3.09 -17.50 -13.04
C THR A 632 2.52 -17.42 -14.45
N ALA A 633 2.85 -18.39 -15.30
CA ALA A 633 2.12 -18.62 -16.54
C ALA A 633 0.98 -19.61 -16.28
N LEU A 634 -0.20 -19.35 -16.82
CA LEU A 634 -1.42 -20.18 -16.63
C LEU A 634 -1.54 -21.28 -17.69
N GLU A 635 -0.85 -21.11 -18.82
CA GLU A 635 -0.87 -22.04 -19.94
C GLU A 635 0.53 -22.20 -20.54
N THR A 636 0.72 -23.25 -21.33
CA THR A 636 1.94 -23.50 -22.09
C THR A 636 1.77 -23.08 -23.55
N GLY A 637 2.62 -22.20 -24.07
CA GLY A 637 2.55 -21.75 -25.46
C GLY A 637 3.29 -20.43 -25.69
N ALA A 638 3.21 -19.89 -26.91
CA ALA A 638 3.65 -18.52 -27.18
C ALA A 638 2.59 -17.52 -26.67
N ASN A 639 3.01 -16.47 -25.96
CA ASN A 639 2.12 -15.50 -25.30
C ASN A 639 1.10 -16.16 -24.35
N PRO A 640 1.57 -16.90 -23.33
CA PRO A 640 0.67 -17.51 -22.36
C PRO A 640 -0.09 -16.41 -21.60
N GLN A 641 -1.27 -16.76 -21.08
CA GLN A 641 -1.86 -15.96 -20.01
C GLN A 641 -0.91 -15.96 -18.81
N VAL A 642 -0.70 -14.78 -18.25
CA VAL A 642 0.23 -14.54 -17.14
C VAL A 642 -0.51 -13.94 -15.97
N SER A 643 -0.14 -14.33 -14.76
CA SER A 643 -0.63 -13.72 -13.53
C SER A 643 0.53 -13.11 -12.76
N ILE A 644 0.38 -11.88 -12.32
CA ILE A 644 1.34 -11.15 -11.48
C ILE A 644 0.69 -10.79 -10.15
N TYR A 645 1.40 -10.99 -9.04
CA TYR A 645 0.88 -10.78 -7.70
C TYR A 645 1.95 -10.23 -6.76
N ALA A 646 1.50 -9.54 -5.71
CA ALA A 646 2.34 -9.09 -4.62
C ALA A 646 2.51 -10.21 -3.59
N LYS A 647 3.75 -10.67 -3.38
CA LYS A 647 4.08 -11.70 -2.37
C LYS A 647 3.93 -11.20 -0.94
N ASN A 648 4.09 -9.89 -0.75
CA ASN A 648 3.92 -9.23 0.54
C ASN A 648 2.46 -8.84 0.83
N GLY A 649 1.50 -9.15 -0.05
CA GLY A 649 0.07 -8.86 0.16
C GLY A 649 -0.30 -7.38 0.12
N GLU A 650 0.64 -6.49 -0.21
CA GLU A 650 0.36 -5.08 -0.39
C GLU A 650 -0.41 -4.84 -1.71
N ALA A 651 -1.12 -3.72 -1.82
CA ALA A 651 -1.87 -3.38 -3.02
C ALA A 651 -0.92 -3.24 -4.23
N LEU A 652 -1.24 -3.93 -5.34
CA LEU A 652 -0.49 -3.91 -6.58
C LEU A 652 -1.22 -3.10 -7.64
N ARG A 653 -0.51 -2.14 -8.24
CA ARG A 653 -1.00 -1.32 -9.35
C ARG A 653 0.04 -1.26 -10.46
N ILE A 654 -0.41 -1.37 -11.72
CA ILE A 654 0.45 -1.33 -12.91
C ILE A 654 -0.14 -0.36 -13.91
N VAL A 655 0.63 0.64 -14.33
CA VAL A 655 0.20 1.65 -15.31
C VAL A 655 1.29 1.91 -16.34
N ASP A 656 0.92 2.01 -17.62
CA ASP A 656 1.86 2.42 -18.68
C ASP A 656 2.24 3.91 -18.51
N MET A 657 3.53 4.20 -18.54
CA MET A 657 4.04 5.58 -18.49
C MET A 657 4.26 6.17 -19.89
N PRO A 658 4.29 7.51 -20.01
CA PRO A 658 4.72 8.15 -21.23
C PRO A 658 6.11 7.69 -21.69
N ILE A 659 6.26 7.58 -23.00
CA ILE A 659 7.53 7.28 -23.65
C ILE A 659 8.57 8.32 -23.22
N GLY A 660 9.81 7.89 -22.96
CA GLY A 660 10.86 8.74 -22.39
C GLY A 660 11.39 9.88 -23.27
N ASP A 661 10.84 10.07 -24.46
CA ASP A 661 11.19 11.16 -25.37
C ASP A 661 10.31 12.40 -25.08
N PRO A 662 10.91 13.56 -24.74
CA PRO A 662 10.18 14.81 -24.49
C PRO A 662 9.27 15.25 -25.63
N ALA A 663 9.53 14.86 -26.88
CA ALA A 663 8.69 15.22 -28.01
C ALA A 663 7.31 14.53 -28.00
N TRP A 664 7.17 13.42 -27.26
CA TRP A 664 5.95 12.60 -27.21
C TRP A 664 5.35 12.50 -25.80
N THR A 665 6.03 13.04 -24.79
CA THR A 665 5.54 13.15 -23.41
C THR A 665 4.59 14.35 -23.28
N PRO A 666 3.42 14.23 -22.60
CA PRO A 666 2.89 13.08 -21.86
C PRO A 666 1.87 12.25 -22.65
N SER A 667 1.62 12.56 -23.92
CA SER A 667 0.45 12.06 -24.66
C SER A 667 0.58 10.63 -25.16
N TYR A 668 1.80 10.08 -25.30
CA TYR A 668 2.00 8.74 -25.88
C TYR A 668 2.72 7.79 -24.93
N THR A 669 2.16 6.58 -24.82
CA THR A 669 2.74 5.45 -24.10
C THR A 669 3.03 4.30 -25.07
N ALA A 670 3.84 3.33 -24.64
CA ALA A 670 4.04 2.10 -25.41
C ALA A 670 2.86 1.11 -25.28
N GLY A 671 1.95 1.33 -24.32
CA GLY A 671 0.72 0.55 -24.13
C GLY A 671 0.92 -0.94 -23.92
N ILE A 672 2.05 -1.37 -23.35
CA ILE A 672 2.36 -2.80 -23.22
C ILE A 672 1.48 -3.42 -22.13
N ALA A 673 1.34 -2.76 -20.98
CA ALA A 673 0.51 -3.28 -19.89
C ALA A 673 -0.98 -3.30 -20.27
N MET A 674 -1.45 -2.26 -20.97
CA MET A 674 -2.82 -2.16 -21.48
C MET A 674 -3.16 -3.26 -22.49
N GLN A 675 -2.29 -3.49 -23.48
CA GLN A 675 -2.51 -4.54 -24.49
C GLN A 675 -2.51 -5.94 -23.87
N MET A 676 -1.71 -6.16 -22.83
CA MET A 676 -1.66 -7.42 -22.10
C MET A 676 -2.86 -7.64 -21.16
N GLY A 677 -3.65 -6.59 -20.87
CA GLY A 677 -4.74 -6.63 -19.89
C GLY A 677 -4.24 -6.61 -18.44
N ILE A 678 -2.97 -6.29 -18.20
CA ILE A 678 -2.39 -6.19 -16.84
C ILE A 678 -2.39 -4.77 -16.29
N ALA A 679 -2.83 -3.79 -17.07
CA ALA A 679 -3.00 -2.41 -16.60
C ALA A 679 -4.12 -2.37 -15.54
N SER A 680 -3.88 -1.63 -14.46
CA SER A 680 -4.88 -1.33 -13.44
C SER A 680 -5.82 -0.22 -13.92
N GLY A 681 -7.04 -0.21 -13.38
CA GLY A 681 -8.09 0.76 -13.76
C GLY A 681 -8.90 0.33 -14.99
N ILE A 682 -9.43 1.32 -15.71
CA ILE A 682 -10.34 1.13 -16.84
C ILE A 682 -9.56 1.25 -18.14
N THR A 683 -9.40 0.12 -18.84
CA THR A 683 -8.84 0.07 -20.20
C THR A 683 -9.96 0.04 -21.23
N SER A 684 -9.89 0.91 -22.24
CA SER A 684 -10.84 0.95 -23.35
C SER A 684 -10.73 -0.28 -24.24
N GLY A 685 -11.79 -0.58 -24.98
CA GLY A 685 -11.66 -1.41 -26.17
C GLY A 685 -10.75 -0.74 -27.22
N PRO A 686 -10.26 -1.48 -28.23
CA PRO A 686 -9.60 -0.88 -29.38
C PRO A 686 -10.61 -0.01 -30.15
N VAL A 687 -10.33 1.29 -30.29
CA VAL A 687 -11.16 2.26 -31.02
C VAL A 687 -10.36 2.85 -32.18
N LEU A 688 -10.97 3.20 -33.31
CA LEU A 688 -10.23 3.83 -34.41
C LEU A 688 -9.71 5.23 -34.01
N GLU A 689 -8.48 5.58 -34.40
CA GLU A 689 -7.90 6.92 -34.16
C GLU A 689 -8.76 8.05 -34.76
N SER A 690 -9.45 7.75 -35.87
CA SER A 690 -10.34 8.69 -36.56
C SER A 690 -11.72 8.84 -35.92
N THR A 691 -12.02 8.10 -34.86
CA THR A 691 -13.29 8.25 -34.13
C THR A 691 -13.37 9.64 -33.52
N THR A 692 -14.27 10.46 -34.03
CA THR A 692 -14.58 11.78 -33.46
C THR A 692 -15.90 11.68 -32.70
N PRO A 693 -15.89 11.52 -31.36
CA PRO A 693 -17.11 11.66 -30.59
C PRO A 693 -17.80 13.01 -30.84
N GLY A 694 -19.13 13.01 -30.71
CA GLY A 694 -19.91 14.26 -30.72
C GLY A 694 -19.53 15.17 -29.54
N PRO A 695 -19.96 16.44 -29.54
CA PRO A 695 -19.78 17.30 -28.37
C PRO A 695 -20.52 16.69 -27.18
N GLY A 696 -19.92 16.75 -25.99
CA GLY A 696 -20.46 16.13 -24.79
C GLY A 696 -19.53 16.29 -23.59
N THR A 697 -20.04 15.95 -22.41
CA THR A 697 -19.29 16.06 -21.15
C THR A 697 -19.16 14.69 -20.54
N ILE A 698 -17.94 14.30 -20.19
CA ILE A 698 -17.67 13.05 -19.47
C ILE A 698 -17.44 13.39 -17.99
N ARG A 699 -18.07 12.62 -17.10
CA ARG A 699 -17.76 12.66 -15.66
C ARG A 699 -16.93 11.46 -15.27
N ILE A 700 -15.88 11.71 -14.52
CA ILE A 700 -15.04 10.69 -13.89
C ILE A 700 -15.12 10.88 -12.38
N GLU A 701 -15.50 9.84 -11.66
CA GLU A 701 -15.62 9.87 -10.20
C GLU A 701 -14.88 8.72 -9.52
N SER A 702 -14.36 8.96 -8.32
CA SER A 702 -13.73 7.95 -7.46
C SER A 702 -13.84 8.38 -6.00
N LEU A 703 -14.54 7.58 -5.17
CA LEU A 703 -14.72 7.75 -3.72
C LEU A 703 -14.89 9.22 -3.24
N GLY A 704 -15.75 9.96 -3.93
CA GLY A 704 -16.11 11.36 -3.59
C GLY A 704 -15.35 12.43 -4.37
N ARG A 705 -14.28 12.10 -5.12
CA ARG A 705 -13.67 13.00 -6.11
C ARG A 705 -14.46 12.93 -7.40
N THR A 706 -14.75 14.08 -8.01
CA THR A 706 -15.41 14.17 -9.31
C THR A 706 -14.65 15.13 -10.21
N VAL A 707 -14.56 14.80 -11.49
CA VAL A 707 -14.04 15.68 -12.52
C VAL A 707 -14.91 15.59 -13.77
N ASP A 708 -15.37 16.75 -14.23
CA ASP A 708 -16.12 16.89 -15.47
C ASP A 708 -15.20 17.40 -16.58
N VAL A 709 -15.30 16.77 -17.75
CA VAL A 709 -14.43 17.05 -18.89
C VAL A 709 -15.27 17.33 -20.13
N ASP A 710 -15.24 18.59 -20.57
CA ASP A 710 -15.95 19.04 -21.78
C ASP A 710 -15.20 18.65 -23.06
N ILE A 711 -15.86 17.84 -23.89
CA ILE A 711 -15.35 17.36 -25.17
C ILE A 711 -16.05 18.10 -26.30
N SER A 712 -15.24 18.60 -27.23
CA SER A 712 -15.68 19.43 -28.35
C SER A 712 -15.90 18.57 -29.59
N ALA A 713 -16.81 18.99 -30.45
CA ALA A 713 -17.05 18.30 -31.72
C ALA A 713 -15.75 18.25 -32.56
N GLY A 714 -15.34 17.04 -32.96
CA GLY A 714 -14.13 16.83 -33.76
C GLY A 714 -12.85 16.52 -32.95
N ASP A 715 -12.94 16.50 -31.62
CA ASP A 715 -11.85 15.95 -30.79
C ASP A 715 -11.65 14.47 -31.12
N ASN A 716 -10.39 14.07 -31.30
CA ASN A 716 -10.02 12.66 -31.47
C ASN A 716 -9.68 12.03 -30.11
N PRO A 717 -9.47 10.70 -30.03
CA PRO A 717 -9.24 10.04 -28.74
C PRO A 717 -8.01 10.57 -27.98
N VAL A 718 -6.99 11.08 -28.70
CA VAL A 718 -5.79 11.71 -28.08
C VAL A 718 -6.14 13.04 -27.41
N ALA A 719 -6.93 13.89 -28.09
CA ALA A 719 -7.38 15.16 -27.56
C ALA A 719 -8.25 14.96 -26.32
N VAL A 720 -9.10 13.93 -26.31
CA VAL A 720 -9.89 13.54 -25.14
C VAL A 720 -8.96 13.13 -23.99
N ALA A 721 -7.97 12.26 -24.22
CA ALA A 721 -7.00 11.87 -23.20
C ALA A 721 -6.22 13.06 -22.62
N ASP A 722 -5.79 14.01 -23.46
CA ASP A 722 -5.08 15.21 -23.03
C ASP A 722 -5.97 16.17 -22.22
N LYS A 723 -7.25 16.30 -22.59
CA LYS A 723 -8.24 17.08 -21.83
C LYS A 723 -8.50 16.46 -20.46
N ILE A 724 -8.67 15.14 -20.39
CA ILE A 724 -8.83 14.43 -19.11
C ILE A 724 -7.59 14.66 -18.24
N ARG A 725 -6.38 14.51 -18.79
CA ARG A 725 -5.14 14.74 -18.03
C ARG A 725 -5.02 16.15 -17.47
N LYS A 726 -5.49 17.15 -18.23
CA LYS A 726 -5.49 18.54 -17.79
C LYS A 726 -6.54 18.80 -16.70
N ALA A 727 -7.71 18.19 -16.80
CA ALA A 727 -8.82 18.37 -15.86
C ALA A 727 -8.61 17.60 -14.54
N ALA A 728 -8.09 16.37 -14.62
CA ALA A 728 -7.92 15.48 -13.47
C ALA A 728 -6.75 15.84 -12.55
N GLY A 729 -5.91 16.82 -12.90
CA GLY A 729 -4.78 17.23 -12.06
C GLY A 729 -3.78 16.09 -11.83
N SER A 730 -3.42 15.84 -10.56
CA SER A 730 -2.36 14.90 -10.18
C SER A 730 -2.85 13.51 -9.78
N TRP A 731 -4.15 13.24 -9.65
CA TRP A 731 -4.67 12.03 -9.00
C TRP A 731 -5.10 10.90 -9.93
N LEU A 732 -5.25 11.16 -11.23
CA LEU A 732 -5.44 10.13 -12.27
C LEU A 732 -4.17 9.95 -13.09
N ASP A 733 -3.87 8.69 -13.45
CA ASP A 733 -2.93 8.39 -14.53
C ASP A 733 -3.70 8.04 -15.80
N ILE A 734 -3.38 8.74 -16.90
CA ILE A 734 -4.00 8.57 -18.21
C ILE A 734 -2.94 8.12 -19.21
N ALA A 735 -3.07 6.87 -19.65
CA ALA A 735 -2.24 6.29 -20.70
C ALA A 735 -3.01 6.25 -22.03
N TYR A 736 -2.31 6.59 -23.10
CA TYR A 736 -2.83 6.54 -24.47
C TYR A 736 -1.83 5.76 -25.33
N PHE A 737 -2.33 4.82 -26.12
CA PHE A 737 -1.53 3.94 -26.97
C PHE A 737 -2.00 4.02 -28.42
N ASP A 738 -1.02 4.12 -29.33
CA ASP A 738 -1.19 4.03 -30.77
C ASP A 738 -0.05 3.18 -31.37
N PRO A 739 -0.34 2.14 -32.15
CA PRO A 739 0.67 1.24 -32.70
C PRO A 739 1.54 1.85 -33.82
N ALA A 740 1.07 2.84 -34.59
CA ALA A 740 1.80 3.26 -35.81
C ALA A 740 1.51 4.71 -36.30
N LYS A 741 1.20 5.64 -35.38
CA LYS A 741 0.91 7.08 -35.63
C LYS A 741 1.60 7.68 -36.88
N PRO A 742 0.97 8.57 -37.67
CA PRO A 742 -0.44 9.02 -37.64
C PRO A 742 -1.20 8.27 -38.74
N ASN A 743 -1.94 7.23 -38.37
CA ASN A 743 -2.72 6.49 -39.33
C ASN A 743 -4.14 6.35 -38.80
N ALA A 744 -5.05 7.09 -39.42
CA ALA A 744 -6.47 7.16 -39.11
C ALA A 744 -7.21 5.81 -39.09
N ALA A 745 -6.58 4.74 -39.62
CA ALA A 745 -7.09 3.37 -39.61
C ALA A 745 -6.58 2.50 -38.44
N ASN A 746 -5.68 3.01 -37.60
CA ASN A 746 -5.15 2.27 -36.46
C ASN A 746 -6.18 2.21 -35.31
N ASN A 747 -6.19 1.09 -34.60
CA ASN A 747 -6.88 0.98 -33.33
C ASN A 747 -5.99 1.53 -32.20
N VAL A 748 -6.57 2.42 -31.42
CA VAL A 748 -5.96 3.10 -30.28
C VAL A 748 -6.63 2.63 -28.99
N MET A 749 -5.93 2.77 -27.87
CA MET A 749 -6.44 2.39 -26.56
C MET A 749 -6.15 3.48 -25.53
N LEU A 750 -7.06 3.64 -24.58
CA LEU A 750 -6.94 4.54 -23.44
C LEU A 750 -7.01 3.73 -22.14
N ASN A 751 -6.23 4.10 -21.13
CA ASN A 751 -6.36 3.58 -19.78
C ASN A 751 -6.42 4.72 -18.78
N ILE A 752 -7.37 4.62 -17.85
CA ILE A 752 -7.59 5.62 -16.80
C ILE A 752 -7.57 4.89 -15.46
N ALA A 753 -6.67 5.30 -14.57
CA ALA A 753 -6.50 4.68 -13.26
C ALA A 753 -6.24 5.73 -12.17
N ALA A 754 -6.94 5.63 -11.05
CA ALA A 754 -6.64 6.46 -9.87
C ALA A 754 -5.29 6.07 -9.25
N LYS A 755 -4.54 7.05 -8.75
CA LYS A 755 -3.18 6.86 -8.21
C LYS A 755 -3.13 6.12 -6.87
N ASP A 756 -4.15 6.31 -6.06
CA ASP A 756 -4.37 5.62 -4.80
C ASP A 756 -4.86 4.17 -4.99
N GLY A 757 -5.15 3.76 -6.24
CA GLY A 757 -5.67 2.44 -6.56
C GLY A 757 -7.17 2.30 -6.34
N ALA A 758 -7.87 3.40 -6.02
CA ALA A 758 -9.32 3.39 -5.86
C ALA A 758 -10.03 3.07 -7.20
N PRO A 759 -11.17 2.37 -7.15
CA PRO A 759 -12.03 2.16 -8.31
C PRO A 759 -12.46 3.49 -8.93
N VAL A 760 -12.46 3.56 -10.26
CA VAL A 760 -12.98 4.73 -11.00
C VAL A 760 -14.33 4.38 -11.63
N SER A 761 -15.23 5.36 -11.68
CA SER A 761 -16.47 5.31 -12.47
C SER A 761 -16.44 6.40 -13.55
N ILE A 762 -16.76 6.04 -14.79
CA ILE A 762 -16.73 6.90 -15.97
C ILE A 762 -18.06 6.77 -16.70
N PHE A 763 -18.69 7.90 -16.98
CA PHE A 763 -19.94 7.95 -17.73
C PHE A 763 -20.14 9.29 -18.44
N ASP A 764 -21.02 9.27 -19.43
CA ASP A 764 -21.43 10.46 -20.17
C ASP A 764 -22.49 11.26 -19.37
N VAL A 765 -22.17 12.51 -19.05
CA VAL A 765 -23.14 13.50 -18.54
C VAL A 765 -24.02 13.94 -19.71
N SER A 766 -23.36 14.41 -20.77
CA SER A 766 -24.00 14.81 -22.01
C SER A 766 -23.34 14.17 -23.23
N GLY A 767 -24.14 13.91 -24.26
CA GLY A 767 -23.67 13.25 -25.48
C GLY A 767 -23.39 11.75 -25.28
N SER A 768 -22.38 11.22 -25.99
CA SER A 768 -22.06 9.78 -26.05
C SER A 768 -20.55 9.53 -26.17
N VAL A 769 -19.74 10.36 -25.50
CA VAL A 769 -18.29 10.36 -25.68
C VAL A 769 -17.64 9.12 -25.06
N ALA A 770 -17.93 8.84 -23.78
CA ALA A 770 -17.41 7.70 -23.05
C ALA A 770 -17.87 6.38 -23.67
N SER A 771 -19.13 6.29 -24.07
CA SER A 771 -19.65 5.10 -24.78
C SER A 771 -19.00 4.92 -26.16
N THR A 772 -18.77 6.00 -26.92
CA THR A 772 -18.10 5.96 -28.24
C THR A 772 -16.64 5.53 -28.12
N LEU A 773 -15.96 5.97 -27.06
CA LEU A 773 -14.59 5.58 -26.76
C LEU A 773 -14.49 4.25 -26.00
N THR A 774 -15.63 3.63 -25.66
CA THR A 774 -15.72 2.37 -24.92
C THR A 774 -14.98 2.41 -23.57
N ILE A 775 -15.06 3.53 -22.86
CA ILE A 775 -14.47 3.74 -21.52
C ILE A 775 -15.53 3.85 -20.43
N ASP A 776 -16.80 3.79 -20.78
CA ASP A 776 -17.93 3.77 -19.85
C ASP A 776 -17.97 2.47 -19.03
N ASN A 777 -18.26 2.61 -17.74
CA ASN A 777 -18.45 1.50 -16.79
C ASN A 777 -19.61 1.73 -15.80
N ALA A 778 -20.53 2.64 -16.13
CA ALA A 778 -21.75 2.93 -15.38
C ALA A 778 -22.99 2.50 -16.17
N ILE A 779 -24.14 2.43 -15.51
CA ILE A 779 -25.44 2.29 -16.17
C ILE A 779 -26.06 3.68 -16.28
N ARG A 780 -26.21 4.20 -17.51
CA ARG A 780 -26.91 5.45 -17.80
C ARG A 780 -28.28 5.14 -18.38
N GLY A 781 -29.33 5.75 -17.85
CA GLY A 781 -30.68 5.70 -18.42
C GLY A 781 -30.71 6.22 -19.86
N THR A 782 -31.59 5.64 -20.68
CA THR A 782 -31.72 6.00 -22.10
C THR A 782 -32.86 6.98 -22.39
N ALA A 783 -33.65 7.31 -21.38
CA ALA A 783 -34.81 8.19 -21.48
C ALA A 783 -34.69 9.36 -20.51
N ASP A 784 -35.31 10.48 -20.88
CA ASP A 784 -35.43 11.64 -20.01
C ASP A 784 -36.39 11.34 -18.86
N VAL A 785 -35.90 11.45 -17.64
CA VAL A 785 -36.63 11.20 -16.39
C VAL A 785 -37.08 12.49 -15.70
N SER A 786 -36.86 13.67 -16.31
CA SER A 786 -37.22 14.97 -15.72
C SER A 786 -38.72 15.16 -15.43
N ALA A 787 -39.58 14.42 -16.13
CA ALA A 787 -41.03 14.41 -15.93
C ALA A 787 -41.54 13.06 -15.36
N TRP A 788 -40.62 12.21 -14.88
CA TRP A 788 -40.97 10.92 -14.32
C TRP A 788 -41.69 11.12 -12.98
N SER A 789 -42.83 10.44 -12.82
CA SER A 789 -43.58 10.39 -11.57
C SER A 789 -44.29 9.05 -11.46
N LEU A 790 -44.50 8.60 -10.23
CA LEU A 790 -45.24 7.38 -9.93
C LEU A 790 -46.72 7.71 -9.66
N ASP A 791 -47.63 7.02 -10.36
CA ASP A 791 -49.07 7.14 -10.09
C ASP A 791 -49.45 6.30 -8.86
N LEU A 792 -49.61 6.98 -7.72
CA LEU A 792 -50.03 6.39 -6.44
C LEU A 792 -51.51 5.94 -6.41
N VAL A 793 -52.31 6.28 -7.43
CA VAL A 793 -53.77 6.05 -7.45
C VAL A 793 -54.14 4.63 -7.90
N ASN A 794 -53.22 3.92 -8.55
CA ASN A 794 -53.43 2.54 -9.03
C ASN A 794 -52.10 1.76 -8.91
N PRO A 795 -51.79 1.16 -7.74
CA PRO A 795 -50.49 0.55 -7.50
C PRO A 795 -50.33 -0.70 -8.36
N ALA A 796 -49.74 -0.54 -9.54
CA ALA A 796 -49.07 -1.65 -10.18
C ALA A 796 -47.89 -2.10 -9.30
N ASN A 797 -47.45 -3.34 -9.47
CA ASN A 797 -46.28 -3.86 -8.78
C ASN A 797 -45.05 -3.02 -9.24
N ASN A 798 -44.59 -2.06 -8.43
CA ASN A 798 -43.52 -1.14 -8.79
C ASN A 798 -42.24 -1.50 -8.03
N LEU A 799 -41.86 -2.78 -8.10
CA LEU A 799 -40.63 -3.26 -7.48
C LEU A 799 -39.42 -3.00 -8.38
N LEU A 800 -38.42 -2.30 -7.86
CA LEU A 800 -37.10 -2.12 -8.46
C LEU A 800 -36.11 -3.10 -7.82
N THR A 801 -35.63 -4.08 -8.58
CA THR A 801 -34.58 -5.00 -8.14
C THR A 801 -33.26 -4.64 -8.78
N ILE A 802 -32.21 -4.51 -7.96
CA ILE A 802 -30.83 -4.26 -8.39
C ILE A 802 -29.97 -5.40 -7.86
N GLU A 803 -29.19 -6.05 -8.74
CA GLU A 803 -28.24 -7.09 -8.39
C GLU A 803 -26.80 -6.57 -8.45
N VAL A 804 -26.03 -6.79 -7.39
CA VAL A 804 -24.62 -6.38 -7.28
C VAL A 804 -23.87 -7.44 -6.50
N ASP A 805 -22.64 -7.78 -6.90
CA ASP A 805 -21.78 -8.71 -6.17
C ASP A 805 -22.43 -10.07 -5.83
N GLY A 806 -23.44 -10.49 -6.62
CA GLY A 806 -24.20 -11.73 -6.44
C GLY A 806 -25.36 -11.69 -5.44
N TYR A 807 -25.66 -10.53 -4.83
CA TYR A 807 -26.85 -10.31 -4.01
C TYR A 807 -27.83 -9.37 -4.71
N SER A 808 -29.12 -9.53 -4.41
CA SER A 808 -30.20 -8.73 -5.01
C SER A 808 -31.01 -8.03 -3.92
N HIS A 809 -31.15 -6.70 -4.04
CA HIS A 809 -32.13 -5.96 -3.23
C HIS A 809 -33.32 -5.58 -4.10
N THR A 810 -34.51 -5.86 -3.59
CA THR A 810 -35.76 -5.38 -4.15
C THR A 810 -36.24 -4.18 -3.33
N ILE A 811 -36.47 -3.05 -4.02
CA ILE A 811 -36.98 -1.79 -3.50
C ILE A 811 -38.43 -1.64 -3.99
N ASP A 812 -39.36 -1.56 -3.05
CA ASP A 812 -40.77 -1.28 -3.30
C ASP A 812 -40.98 0.22 -3.45
N LEU A 813 -41.15 0.69 -4.69
CA LEU A 813 -41.32 2.12 -4.99
C LEU A 813 -42.68 2.66 -4.54
N ASN A 814 -43.62 1.81 -4.13
CA ASN A 814 -44.89 2.27 -3.56
C ASN A 814 -44.76 2.65 -2.07
N ALA A 815 -43.63 2.30 -1.43
CA ALA A 815 -43.39 2.47 0.00
C ALA A 815 -42.27 3.48 0.32
N ILE A 816 -41.76 4.23 -0.67
CA ILE A 816 -40.70 5.23 -0.48
C ILE A 816 -41.27 6.60 -0.08
N PHE A 817 -40.47 7.39 0.65
CA PHE A 817 -40.83 8.73 1.10
C PHE A 817 -40.57 9.80 0.02
N ASP A 818 -41.46 10.79 -0.05
CA ASP A 818 -41.28 12.01 -0.85
C ASP A 818 -40.25 12.92 -0.16
N SER A 819 -38.99 12.75 -0.55
CA SER A 819 -37.81 13.37 0.06
C SER A 819 -37.72 14.87 -0.16
N ASN A 820 -38.44 15.41 -1.14
CA ASN A 820 -38.37 16.81 -1.53
C ASN A 820 -39.68 17.59 -1.30
N ASP A 821 -40.70 16.93 -0.73
CA ASP A 821 -42.02 17.48 -0.41
C ASP A 821 -42.70 18.07 -1.68
N SER A 822 -42.65 17.26 -2.74
CA SER A 822 -43.03 17.62 -4.10
C SER A 822 -44.51 18.07 -4.17
N PRO A 823 -44.86 19.08 -4.99
CA PRO A 823 -46.22 19.64 -5.01
C PRO A 823 -47.29 18.61 -5.39
N GLY A 824 -48.00 18.08 -4.39
CA GLY A 824 -49.03 17.06 -4.57
C GLY A 824 -48.72 15.70 -3.92
N GLY A 825 -47.56 15.55 -3.28
CA GLY A 825 -47.16 14.31 -2.58
C GLY A 825 -46.94 13.13 -3.53
N THR A 826 -46.49 13.41 -4.75
CA THR A 826 -46.23 12.40 -5.78
C THR A 826 -44.77 11.99 -5.73
N ILE A 827 -44.51 10.68 -5.70
CA ILE A 827 -43.16 10.13 -5.78
C ILE A 827 -42.54 10.47 -7.14
N ASP A 828 -41.41 11.17 -7.11
CA ASP A 828 -40.64 11.57 -8.30
C ASP A 828 -39.29 10.83 -8.41
N ILE A 829 -38.47 11.23 -9.38
CA ILE A 829 -37.22 10.53 -9.64
C ILE A 829 -36.15 10.84 -8.60
N GLU A 830 -36.15 12.04 -7.99
CA GLU A 830 -35.29 12.37 -6.87
C GLU A 830 -35.52 11.40 -5.70
N ASP A 831 -36.77 11.02 -5.45
CA ASP A 831 -37.13 10.06 -4.40
C ASP A 831 -36.59 8.67 -4.69
N VAL A 832 -36.66 8.21 -5.95
CA VAL A 832 -36.07 6.93 -6.37
C VAL A 832 -34.56 6.94 -6.17
N VAL A 833 -33.89 8.05 -6.50
CA VAL A 833 -32.43 8.21 -6.29
C VAL A 833 -32.10 8.18 -4.80
N ALA A 834 -32.89 8.86 -3.98
CA ALA A 834 -32.72 8.85 -2.53
C ALA A 834 -32.91 7.43 -1.96
N ALA A 835 -33.93 6.70 -2.41
CA ALA A 835 -34.21 5.33 -1.98
C ALA A 835 -33.09 4.34 -2.36
N ILE A 836 -32.57 4.41 -3.59
CA ILE A 836 -31.43 3.57 -4.02
C ILE A 836 -30.20 3.90 -3.17
N ASN A 837 -29.88 5.18 -3.01
CA ASN A 837 -28.72 5.59 -2.21
C ASN A 837 -28.89 5.28 -0.72
N ALA A 838 -30.10 5.26 -0.18
CA ALA A 838 -30.34 4.83 1.19
C ALA A 838 -30.07 3.32 1.35
N ARG A 839 -30.57 2.51 0.40
CA ARG A 839 -30.41 1.05 0.44
C ARG A 839 -28.96 0.60 0.30
N PHE A 840 -28.25 1.13 -0.68
CA PHE A 840 -26.85 0.80 -0.96
C PHE A 840 -25.85 1.77 -0.31
N GLN A 841 -26.36 2.68 0.55
CA GLN A 841 -25.64 3.76 1.25
C GLN A 841 -24.83 4.70 0.34
N GLY A 842 -25.09 4.67 -0.97
CA GLY A 842 -24.29 5.36 -1.97
C GLY A 842 -22.87 4.80 -2.13
N MET A 843 -22.61 3.57 -1.68
CA MET A 843 -21.27 2.96 -1.64
C MET A 843 -21.13 1.73 -2.53
N ASP A 844 -22.01 0.72 -2.37
CA ASP A 844 -22.01 -0.45 -3.27
C ASP A 844 -22.60 -0.08 -4.63
N VAL A 845 -23.73 0.64 -4.59
CA VAL A 845 -24.36 1.35 -5.71
C VAL A 845 -24.61 2.79 -5.30
N LYS A 846 -24.28 3.70 -6.20
CA LYS A 846 -24.60 5.12 -6.10
C LYS A 846 -25.51 5.50 -7.26
N ALA A 847 -26.70 5.97 -6.94
CA ALA A 847 -27.61 6.58 -7.89
C ALA A 847 -27.39 8.09 -7.93
N GLN A 848 -27.43 8.68 -9.11
CA GLN A 848 -27.36 10.13 -9.29
C GLN A 848 -28.17 10.58 -10.48
N LEU A 849 -28.81 11.74 -10.34
CA LEU A 849 -29.43 12.45 -11.45
C LEU A 849 -28.38 13.31 -12.16
N VAL A 850 -28.37 13.20 -13.48
CA VAL A 850 -27.40 13.88 -14.31
C VAL A 850 -28.16 14.70 -15.35
N ASP A 851 -28.04 16.02 -15.25
CA ASP A 851 -28.58 16.97 -16.22
C ASP A 851 -27.62 17.06 -17.42
N ASP A 852 -28.14 16.85 -18.62
CA ASP A 852 -27.40 16.98 -19.88
C ASP A 852 -26.91 18.43 -20.12
N GLY A 853 -27.46 19.42 -19.40
CA GLY A 853 -27.03 20.82 -19.39
C GLY A 853 -27.26 21.59 -20.70
N VAL A 854 -27.59 20.88 -21.79
CA VAL A 854 -27.84 21.41 -23.13
C VAL A 854 -29.33 21.34 -23.47
N SER A 855 -29.94 20.17 -23.27
CA SER A 855 -31.36 19.93 -23.53
C SER A 855 -32.27 20.19 -22.32
N GLY A 856 -31.70 20.17 -21.11
CA GLY A 856 -32.43 20.15 -19.83
C GLY A 856 -33.03 18.78 -19.50
N GLU A 857 -32.72 17.75 -20.30
CA GLU A 857 -33.09 16.36 -20.00
C GLU A 857 -32.25 15.84 -18.84
N GLN A 858 -32.90 15.08 -17.96
CA GLN A 858 -32.26 14.45 -16.82
C GLN A 858 -32.19 12.94 -17.04
N TYR A 859 -31.07 12.35 -16.66
CA TYR A 859 -30.82 10.92 -16.77
C TYR A 859 -30.43 10.34 -15.43
N LEU A 860 -31.02 9.19 -15.08
CA LEU A 860 -30.60 8.39 -13.93
C LEU A 860 -29.32 7.62 -14.27
N VAL A 861 -28.29 7.78 -13.46
CA VAL A 861 -27.02 7.05 -13.59
C VAL A 861 -26.76 6.25 -12.33
N LEU A 862 -26.41 4.96 -12.53
CA LEU A 862 -25.95 4.07 -11.46
C LEU A 862 -24.46 3.78 -11.63
N THR A 863 -23.69 4.05 -10.58
CA THR A 863 -22.25 3.75 -10.48
C THR A 863 -21.96 2.87 -9.28
N SER A 864 -20.80 2.19 -9.27
CA SER A 864 -20.32 1.47 -8.09
C SER A 864 -19.01 2.10 -7.62
N PRO A 865 -19.02 2.87 -6.52
CA PRO A 865 -17.81 3.41 -5.89
C PRO A 865 -16.76 2.35 -5.51
N ARG A 866 -17.18 1.09 -5.26
CA ARG A 866 -16.30 -0.06 -4.99
C ARG A 866 -15.81 -0.77 -6.26
N GLY A 867 -16.28 -0.34 -7.44
CA GLY A 867 -15.95 -0.94 -8.73
C GLY A 867 -16.61 -2.30 -8.96
N TYR A 868 -17.68 -2.63 -8.24
CA TYR A 868 -18.45 -3.85 -8.51
C TYR A 868 -19.17 -3.76 -9.84
N ALA A 869 -19.34 -4.92 -10.48
CA ALA A 869 -20.23 -5.03 -11.62
C ALA A 869 -21.69 -4.97 -11.13
N ILE A 870 -22.48 -4.05 -11.67
CA ILE A 870 -23.94 -3.99 -11.45
C ILE A 870 -24.58 -4.90 -12.51
N GLN A 871 -25.35 -5.87 -12.03
CA GLN A 871 -26.02 -6.91 -12.80
C GLN A 871 -27.54 -6.71 -12.75
N ASP A 872 -28.21 -7.07 -13.84
CA ASP A 872 -29.67 -7.18 -13.98
C ASP A 872 -30.53 -6.21 -13.14
N VAL A 873 -30.57 -4.93 -13.54
CA VAL A 873 -31.58 -4.00 -13.00
C VAL A 873 -32.92 -4.37 -13.60
N THR A 874 -33.87 -4.82 -12.77
CA THR A 874 -35.18 -5.31 -13.20
C THR A 874 -36.29 -4.56 -12.48
N VAL A 875 -37.38 -4.22 -13.18
CA VAL A 875 -38.61 -3.73 -12.53
C VAL A 875 -39.78 -4.64 -12.88
N SER A 876 -40.53 -5.13 -11.89
CA SER A 876 -41.58 -6.13 -12.09
C SER A 876 -42.99 -5.60 -11.83
N GLY A 877 -43.78 -5.34 -12.88
CA GLY A 877 -45.22 -5.08 -12.74
C GLY A 877 -45.94 -4.36 -13.88
N GLY A 878 -45.71 -4.78 -15.12
CA GLY A 878 -46.57 -4.37 -16.23
C GLY A 878 -46.20 -3.03 -16.88
N ALA A 879 -44.95 -2.90 -17.35
CA ALA A 879 -44.58 -2.19 -18.59
C ALA A 879 -45.01 -0.70 -18.82
N PRO A 880 -44.92 0.22 -17.85
CA PRO A 880 -44.30 1.50 -18.25
C PRO A 880 -43.16 2.04 -17.36
N ALA A 881 -43.03 1.62 -16.09
CA ALA A 881 -42.03 2.22 -15.18
C ALA A 881 -40.58 1.83 -15.53
N TYR A 882 -40.31 0.55 -15.83
CA TYR A 882 -38.98 0.05 -16.19
C TYR A 882 -38.40 0.70 -17.44
N ALA A 883 -39.20 0.69 -18.52
CA ALA A 883 -38.79 1.15 -19.84
C ALA A 883 -38.51 2.67 -19.85
N ALA A 884 -39.14 3.41 -18.93
CA ALA A 884 -38.93 4.83 -18.74
C ALA A 884 -37.62 5.18 -18.02
N LEU A 885 -37.06 4.26 -17.20
CA LEU A 885 -35.82 4.51 -16.46
C LEU A 885 -34.57 4.04 -17.23
N PHE A 886 -34.57 2.77 -17.68
CA PHE A 886 -33.38 2.13 -18.26
C PHE A 886 -33.61 1.49 -19.63
N GLY A 887 -34.78 1.67 -20.23
CA GLY A 887 -35.13 1.08 -21.53
C GLY A 887 -35.61 -0.37 -21.42
N THR A 888 -35.69 -1.10 -22.54
CA THR A 888 -36.31 -2.44 -22.61
C THR A 888 -35.34 -3.61 -22.46
N ALA A 889 -34.03 -3.35 -22.49
CA ALA A 889 -32.99 -4.36 -22.21
C ALA A 889 -32.56 -4.26 -20.74
N LEU A 890 -32.15 -5.38 -20.13
CA LEU A 890 -31.56 -5.41 -18.78
C LEU A 890 -30.17 -4.76 -18.83
N PRO A 891 -29.94 -3.58 -18.23
CA PRO A 891 -28.64 -2.96 -18.27
C PRO A 891 -27.67 -3.69 -17.33
N THR A 892 -26.45 -3.94 -17.83
CA THR A 892 -25.35 -4.48 -17.04
C THR A 892 -24.11 -3.63 -17.30
N THR A 893 -23.28 -3.45 -16.27
CA THR A 893 -22.02 -2.70 -16.45
C THR A 893 -21.05 -3.50 -17.31
N PRO A 894 -20.39 -2.89 -18.32
CA PRO A 894 -19.37 -3.56 -19.10
C PRO A 894 -18.19 -4.00 -18.21
N SER A 895 -17.84 -5.29 -18.20
CA SER A 895 -16.61 -5.74 -17.55
C SER A 895 -15.39 -5.32 -18.37
N ARG A 896 -14.48 -4.58 -17.73
CA ARG A 896 -13.15 -4.22 -18.26
C ARG A 896 -12.04 -5.02 -17.60
N ALA A 897 -12.38 -5.87 -16.63
CA ALA A 897 -11.46 -6.68 -15.86
C ALA A 897 -11.34 -8.08 -16.45
N GLY A 898 -10.63 -8.28 -17.57
CA GLY A 898 -10.15 -9.60 -18.05
C GLY A 898 -11.20 -10.69 -18.40
N SER A 899 -12.11 -11.03 -17.47
CA SER A 899 -13.26 -11.92 -17.53
C SER A 899 -14.59 -11.14 -17.60
N PRO A 900 -15.52 -11.51 -18.50
CA PRO A 900 -16.87 -10.92 -18.53
C PRO A 900 -17.70 -11.15 -17.27
N SER A 901 -17.36 -12.15 -16.46
CA SER A 901 -18.07 -12.56 -15.24
C SER A 901 -17.32 -12.15 -13.97
N ALA A 902 -16.29 -11.31 -14.09
CA ALA A 902 -15.52 -10.81 -12.95
C ALA A 902 -16.42 -10.02 -11.98
N ARG A 903 -16.17 -10.19 -10.67
CA ARG A 903 -16.80 -9.40 -9.61
C ARG A 903 -16.62 -7.89 -9.79
N TYR A 904 -15.41 -7.48 -10.17
CA TYR A 904 -15.05 -6.10 -10.39
C TYR A 904 -15.12 -5.76 -11.88
N ASN A 905 -15.63 -4.57 -12.21
CA ASN A 905 -15.70 -4.10 -13.59
C ASN A 905 -14.37 -3.56 -14.11
N GLN A 906 -13.33 -3.50 -13.27
CA GLN A 906 -11.98 -3.03 -13.60
C GLN A 906 -10.93 -3.85 -12.86
N ASN A 907 -9.67 -3.74 -13.28
CA ASN A 907 -8.60 -4.52 -12.69
C ASN A 907 -8.16 -3.89 -11.35
N ILE A 908 -8.69 -4.44 -10.26
CA ILE A 908 -8.39 -4.06 -8.86
C ILE A 908 -7.75 -5.26 -8.18
N VAL A 909 -6.67 -5.02 -7.44
CA VAL A 909 -6.05 -6.03 -6.59
C VAL A 909 -6.49 -5.81 -5.16
N VAL A 910 -7.09 -6.83 -4.57
CA VAL A 910 -7.40 -6.85 -3.14
C VAL A 910 -6.10 -7.06 -2.36
N ARG A 911 -5.85 -6.19 -1.38
CA ARG A 911 -4.70 -6.33 -0.48
C ARG A 911 -4.99 -7.39 0.59
N THR A 912 -3.95 -8.03 1.09
CA THR A 912 -4.05 -9.10 2.11
C THR A 912 -3.11 -8.88 3.30
N ALA A 913 -2.38 -7.76 3.33
CA ALA A 913 -1.50 -7.40 4.44
C ALA A 913 -1.35 -5.88 4.59
N SER A 914 -0.82 -5.47 5.75
CA SER A 914 -0.41 -4.10 6.02
C SER A 914 0.85 -3.71 5.24
N ASP A 915 1.00 -2.41 4.97
CA ASP A 915 2.17 -1.87 4.30
C ASP A 915 3.38 -1.94 5.25
N THR A 916 4.44 -2.61 4.79
CA THR A 916 5.66 -2.80 5.56
C THR A 916 6.68 -1.74 5.18
N LYS A 917 7.09 -0.93 6.17
CA LYS A 917 8.18 0.02 6.05
C LYS A 917 9.38 -0.46 6.86
N ARG A 918 10.56 -0.48 6.23
CA ARG A 918 11.81 -0.74 6.95
C ARG A 918 12.20 0.49 7.76
N THR A 919 12.40 0.30 9.05
CA THR A 919 12.84 1.31 10.00
C THR A 919 14.19 0.92 10.59
N ASP A 920 14.90 1.93 11.12
CA ASP A 920 16.08 1.70 11.92
C ASP A 920 15.69 1.52 13.40
N PHE A 921 16.69 1.32 14.25
CA PHE A 921 16.47 1.19 15.68
C PHE A 921 15.82 2.44 16.31
N PHE A 922 16.00 3.65 15.73
CA PHE A 922 15.31 4.84 16.23
C PHE A 922 13.80 4.73 16.05
N GLY A 923 13.33 4.15 14.95
CA GLY A 923 11.91 3.82 14.77
C GLY A 923 11.42 2.73 15.73
N VAL A 924 12.28 1.76 16.09
CA VAL A 924 11.96 0.76 17.13
C VAL A 924 11.79 1.42 18.50
N LEU A 925 12.61 2.42 18.84
CA LEU A 925 12.49 3.13 20.11
C LEU A 925 11.21 3.96 20.21
N GLU A 926 10.76 4.55 19.10
CA GLU A 926 9.47 5.24 19.04
C GLU A 926 8.30 4.25 19.22
N ASN A 927 8.34 3.11 18.51
CA ASN A 927 7.40 2.01 18.67
C ASN A 927 7.38 1.48 20.12
N LEU A 928 8.56 1.34 20.74
CA LEU A 928 8.70 0.94 22.14
C LEU A 928 8.05 1.96 23.08
N ALA A 929 8.33 3.26 22.91
CA ALA A 929 7.73 4.30 23.74
C ALA A 929 6.20 4.30 23.63
N ASN A 930 5.67 4.17 22.41
CA ASN A 930 4.22 4.07 22.15
C ASN A 930 3.61 2.82 22.78
N SER A 931 4.29 1.67 22.66
CA SER A 931 3.86 0.40 23.29
C SER A 931 3.83 0.50 24.83
N VAL A 932 4.77 1.24 25.42
CA VAL A 932 4.79 1.49 26.88
C VAL A 932 3.64 2.39 27.30
N THR A 933 3.38 3.50 26.59
CA THR A 933 2.24 4.39 26.89
C THR A 933 0.89 3.68 26.72
N ALA A 934 0.82 2.76 25.76
CA ALA A 934 -0.36 1.97 25.45
C ALA A 934 -0.53 0.73 26.35
N GLU A 935 0.37 0.50 27.31
CA GLU A 935 0.32 -0.64 28.24
C GLU A 935 0.35 -2.03 27.56
N ASP A 936 0.97 -2.14 26.39
CA ASP A 936 1.01 -3.38 25.59
C ASP A 936 2.06 -4.40 26.08
N ARG A 937 1.77 -5.06 27.19
CA ARG A 937 2.72 -5.97 27.85
C ARG A 937 3.15 -7.16 26.98
N ILE A 938 2.22 -7.70 26.19
CA ILE A 938 2.49 -8.88 25.34
C ILE A 938 3.43 -8.46 24.21
N GLY A 939 3.17 -7.32 23.57
CA GLY A 939 4.01 -6.75 22.52
C GLY A 939 5.42 -6.39 23.00
N LEU A 940 5.52 -5.80 24.19
CA LEU A 940 6.80 -5.46 24.82
C LEU A 940 7.68 -6.70 25.04
N SER A 941 7.10 -7.77 25.59
CA SER A 941 7.83 -9.00 25.93
C SER A 941 8.20 -9.84 24.72
N ASN A 942 7.25 -10.06 23.79
CA ASN A 942 7.42 -11.00 22.69
C ASN A 942 8.20 -10.40 21.52
N THR A 943 8.07 -9.10 21.29
CA THR A 943 8.51 -8.47 20.03
C THR A 943 9.54 -7.38 20.28
N MET A 944 9.22 -6.37 21.10
CA MET A 944 10.12 -5.23 21.32
C MET A 944 11.43 -5.63 22.00
N LEU A 945 11.36 -6.47 23.04
CA LEU A 945 12.56 -6.96 23.72
C LEU A 945 13.51 -7.72 22.77
N GLY A 946 12.94 -8.53 21.87
CA GLY A 946 13.71 -9.26 20.85
C GLY A 946 14.40 -8.31 19.86
N GLN A 947 13.74 -7.23 19.45
CA GLN A 947 14.34 -6.22 18.57
C GLN A 947 15.47 -5.44 19.25
N VAL A 948 15.33 -5.12 20.54
CA VAL A 948 16.41 -4.50 21.35
C VAL A 948 17.61 -5.45 21.49
N ASP A 949 17.36 -6.75 21.73
CA ASP A 949 18.42 -7.76 21.80
C ASP A 949 19.16 -7.91 20.45
N GLN A 950 18.42 -7.90 19.32
CA GLN A 950 19.03 -7.90 17.98
C GLN A 950 19.91 -6.67 17.73
N PHE A 951 19.50 -5.49 18.18
CA PHE A 951 20.32 -4.28 18.07
C PHE A 951 21.61 -4.38 18.90
N ILE A 952 21.53 -4.88 20.13
CA ILE A 952 22.69 -5.12 21.00
C ILE A 952 23.67 -6.10 20.32
N ASP A 953 23.15 -7.20 19.76
CA ASP A 953 23.96 -8.17 19.02
C ASP A 953 24.62 -7.57 17.78
N ASN A 954 23.92 -6.69 17.05
CA ASN A 954 24.49 -6.00 15.90
C ASN A 954 25.63 -5.05 16.32
N LEU A 955 25.43 -4.24 17.36
CA LEU A 955 26.50 -3.37 17.90
C LEU A 955 27.70 -4.19 18.37
N LEU A 956 27.48 -5.33 19.04
CA LEU A 956 28.53 -6.24 19.45
C LEU A 956 29.31 -6.79 18.25
N ARG A 957 28.62 -7.11 17.14
CA ARG A 957 29.25 -7.55 15.89
C ARG A 957 30.11 -6.44 15.26
N CYS A 958 29.60 -5.21 15.19
CA CYS A 958 30.36 -4.05 14.72
C CYS A 958 31.61 -3.83 15.56
N ARG A 959 31.48 -3.90 16.88
CA ARG A 959 32.58 -3.76 17.84
C ARG A 959 33.63 -4.85 17.69
N THR A 960 33.20 -6.11 17.55
CA THR A 960 34.10 -7.25 17.34
C THR A 960 34.90 -7.10 16.03
N SER A 961 34.24 -6.64 14.97
CA SER A 961 34.89 -6.31 13.70
C SER A 961 35.92 -5.18 13.86
N GLY A 962 35.55 -4.10 14.56
CA GLY A 962 36.42 -2.97 14.83
C GLY A 962 37.67 -3.36 15.64
N GLY A 963 37.49 -4.17 16.69
CA GLY A 963 38.59 -4.72 17.48
C GLY A 963 39.52 -5.62 16.67
N ALA A 964 38.99 -6.43 15.75
CA ALA A 964 39.81 -7.23 14.84
C ALA A 964 40.63 -6.34 13.88
N MET A 965 40.04 -5.26 13.37
CA MET A 965 40.76 -4.27 12.53
C MET A 965 41.85 -3.55 13.33
N LEU A 966 41.54 -3.09 14.54
CA LEU A 966 42.50 -2.43 15.43
C LEU A 966 43.72 -3.33 15.67
N LYS A 967 43.49 -4.58 16.09
CA LYS A 967 44.55 -5.56 16.31
C LYS A 967 45.35 -5.87 15.03
N ARG A 968 44.71 -5.85 13.86
CA ARG A 968 45.40 -6.01 12.57
C ARG A 968 46.35 -4.85 12.30
N TYR A 969 45.90 -3.61 12.54
CA TYR A 969 46.72 -2.41 12.33
C TYR A 969 47.85 -2.31 13.36
N GLU A 970 47.62 -2.66 14.62
CA GLU A 970 48.68 -2.74 15.64
C GLU A 970 49.79 -3.72 15.24
N ASN A 971 49.40 -4.94 14.82
CA ASN A 971 50.35 -5.95 14.37
C ASN A 971 51.11 -5.51 13.11
N ASN A 972 50.42 -4.88 12.16
CA ASN A 972 51.05 -4.37 10.94
C ASN A 972 52.04 -3.24 11.26
N GLN A 973 51.67 -2.34 12.15
CA GLN A 973 52.52 -1.24 12.58
C GLN A 973 53.79 -1.76 13.28
N ALA A 974 53.65 -2.75 14.17
CA ALA A 974 54.81 -3.38 14.83
C ALA A 974 55.80 -3.95 13.80
N ARG A 975 55.27 -4.63 12.76
CA ARG A 975 56.07 -5.14 11.64
C ARG A 975 56.74 -4.02 10.84
N PHE A 976 56.03 -2.93 10.54
CA PHE A 976 56.57 -1.79 9.80
C PHE A 976 57.65 -1.03 10.56
N LYS A 977 57.48 -0.86 11.88
CA LYS A 977 58.51 -0.32 12.78
C LYS A 977 59.77 -1.19 12.75
N GLN A 978 59.62 -2.52 12.85
CA GLN A 978 60.76 -3.45 12.76
C GLN A 978 61.44 -3.42 11.40
N ASN A 979 60.67 -3.44 10.29
CA ASN A 979 61.21 -3.32 8.94
C ASN A 979 61.91 -1.98 8.72
N GLY A 980 61.38 -0.89 9.30
CA GLY A 980 61.99 0.44 9.27
C GLY A 980 63.37 0.45 9.90
N VAL A 981 63.53 -0.18 11.07
CA VAL A 981 64.84 -0.35 11.72
C VAL A 981 65.81 -1.11 10.82
N HIS A 982 65.38 -2.24 10.24
CA HIS A 982 66.24 -3.04 9.34
C HIS A 982 66.64 -2.27 8.07
N MET A 983 65.69 -1.55 7.46
CA MET A 983 65.95 -0.75 6.27
C MET A 983 66.87 0.45 6.55
N THR A 984 66.76 1.03 7.75
CA THR A 984 67.65 2.09 8.22
C THR A 984 69.07 1.57 8.44
N GLU A 985 69.21 0.34 8.97
CA GLU A 985 70.50 -0.33 9.10
C GLU A 985 71.14 -0.61 7.74
N LEU A 986 70.35 -1.09 6.76
CA LEU A 986 70.82 -1.28 5.38
C LEU A 986 71.18 0.04 4.69
N TYR A 987 70.40 1.10 4.90
CA TYR A 987 70.67 2.44 4.40
C TYR A 987 72.01 2.96 4.95
N SER A 988 72.21 2.86 6.28
CA SER A 988 73.45 3.25 6.94
C SER A 988 74.66 2.48 6.41
N LYS A 989 74.54 1.16 6.22
CA LYS A 989 75.62 0.33 5.62
C LYS A 989 76.02 0.74 4.21
N VAL A 990 75.11 1.32 3.42
CA VAL A 990 75.36 1.71 2.02
C VAL A 990 75.75 3.19 1.91
N SER A 991 75.14 4.07 2.71
CA SER A 991 75.27 5.53 2.63
C SER A 991 76.35 6.09 3.56
N ASP A 992 76.50 5.56 4.77
CA ASP A 992 77.37 6.16 5.78
C ASP A 992 78.83 5.74 5.58
N ILE A 993 79.74 6.66 5.89
CA ILE A 993 81.17 6.34 5.93
C ILE A 993 81.57 5.63 7.22
N ASP A 994 82.47 4.66 7.11
CA ASP A 994 83.27 4.26 8.27
C ASP A 994 84.26 5.39 8.56
N LEU A 995 83.99 6.16 9.61
CA LEU A 995 84.81 7.30 10.00
C LEU A 995 86.26 6.90 10.29
N ALA A 996 86.50 5.70 10.84
CA ALA A 996 87.84 5.23 11.18
C ALA A 996 88.63 4.89 9.91
N GLU A 997 88.02 4.15 8.99
CA GLU A 997 88.66 3.78 7.72
C GLU A 997 88.87 5.00 6.82
N THR A 998 87.87 5.87 6.70
CA THR A 998 87.90 7.05 5.82
C THR A 998 88.88 8.10 6.32
N SER A 999 88.97 8.32 7.64
CA SER A 999 89.98 9.20 8.23
C SER A 999 91.40 8.69 7.97
N THR A 1000 91.60 7.36 8.02
CA THR A 1000 92.89 6.73 7.70
C THR A 1000 93.25 6.92 6.24
N LYS A 1001 92.31 6.69 5.31
CA LYS A 1001 92.49 6.92 3.87
C LYS A 1001 92.74 8.39 3.53
N PHE A 1002 92.05 9.32 4.19
CA PHE A 1002 92.29 10.76 4.06
C PHE A 1002 93.72 11.13 4.48
N ALA A 1003 94.17 10.67 5.65
CA ALA A 1003 95.53 10.92 6.14
C ALA A 1003 96.60 10.34 5.20
N MET A 1004 96.37 9.12 4.67
CA MET A 1004 97.24 8.51 3.66
C MET A 1004 97.27 9.32 2.36
N ALA A 1005 96.11 9.74 1.84
CA ALA A 1005 96.01 10.55 0.63
C ALA A 1005 96.70 11.92 0.78
N GLN A 1006 96.56 12.54 1.96
CA GLN A 1006 97.26 13.78 2.31
C GLN A 1006 98.77 13.60 2.32
N ALA A 1007 99.28 12.51 2.93
CA ALA A 1007 100.70 12.19 2.94
C ALA A 1007 101.25 11.91 1.53
N VAL A 1008 100.50 11.16 0.70
CA VAL A 1008 100.87 10.86 -0.69
C VAL A 1008 100.88 12.13 -1.54
N TYR A 1009 99.88 13.00 -1.43
CA TYR A 1009 99.83 14.27 -2.17
C TYR A 1009 100.99 15.20 -1.79
N GLN A 1010 101.30 15.35 -0.49
CA GLN A 1010 102.46 16.10 -0.03
C GLN A 1010 103.78 15.51 -0.55
N SER A 1011 103.89 14.19 -0.58
CA SER A 1011 105.06 13.48 -1.13
C SER A 1011 105.19 13.68 -2.65
N SER A 1012 104.09 13.62 -3.41
CA SER A 1012 104.06 13.89 -4.85
C SER A 1012 104.47 15.33 -5.17
N LEU A 1013 103.99 16.32 -4.39
CA LEU A 1013 104.42 17.72 -4.51
C LEU A 1013 105.92 17.88 -4.31
N ALA A 1014 106.49 17.20 -3.30
CA ALA A 1014 107.92 17.22 -3.03
C ALA A 1014 108.77 16.57 -4.14
N VAL A 1015 108.26 15.52 -4.79
CA VAL A 1015 108.92 14.85 -5.93
C VAL A 1015 108.86 15.71 -7.19
N ILE A 1016 107.70 16.31 -7.51
CA ILE A 1016 107.55 17.24 -8.66
C ILE A 1016 108.45 18.47 -8.47
N ALA A 1017 108.50 19.03 -7.25
CA ALA A 1017 109.38 20.16 -6.95
C ALA A 1017 110.88 19.85 -7.14
N LYS A 1018 111.29 18.57 -7.04
CA LYS A 1018 112.67 18.13 -7.32
C LYS A 1018 112.94 17.90 -8.82
N ILE A 1019 111.93 17.56 -9.62
CA ILE A 1019 112.08 17.24 -11.06
C ILE A 1019 111.85 18.46 -11.96
N VAL A 1020 110.95 19.37 -11.57
CA VAL A 1020 110.63 20.62 -12.30
C VAL A 1020 111.71 21.70 -12.09
N GLN A 1021 112.75 21.44 -11.29
CA GLN A 1021 113.94 22.29 -11.34
C GLN A 1021 114.51 22.23 -12.76
N PRO A 1022 114.54 23.33 -13.53
CA PRO A 1022 115.33 23.36 -14.74
C PRO A 1022 116.77 23.14 -14.28
N THR A 1023 117.35 21.99 -14.60
CA THR A 1023 118.80 21.88 -14.49
C THR A 1023 119.36 22.91 -15.47
N LEU A 1024 120.30 23.74 -15.01
CA LEU A 1024 120.93 24.81 -15.80
C LEU A 1024 121.49 24.32 -17.15
N VAL A 1025 121.64 23.00 -17.30
CA VAL A 1025 122.14 22.31 -18.48
C VAL A 1025 121.09 22.22 -19.61
N ASP A 1026 119.78 22.16 -19.30
CA ASP A 1026 118.71 22.12 -20.33
C ASP A 1026 118.27 23.52 -20.80
N PHE A 1027 118.55 24.59 -20.05
CA PHE A 1027 118.36 25.98 -20.54
C PHE A 1027 119.47 26.40 -21.53
N LEU A 1028 120.60 25.68 -21.53
CA LEU A 1028 121.78 25.98 -22.34
C LEU A 1028 121.99 25.01 -23.51
N ARG A 1029 120.93 24.30 -23.96
CA ARG A 1029 120.98 23.46 -25.15
C ARG A 1029 119.97 23.87 -26.22
#